data_AF-A0A0L6JRA5-F1
#
_entry.id   AF-A0A0L6JRA5-F1
#
_cell.length_a   1.000
_cell.length_b   1.000
_cell.length_c   1.000
_cell.angle_alpha   90.00
_cell.angle_beta   90.00
_cell.angle_gamma   90.00
#
_symmetry.space_group_name_H-M   'P 1'
#
loop_
_entity.id
_entity.type
_entity.pdbx_description
1 polymer ?
#
loop_
_entity_poly.entity_id
_entity_poly.type
_entity_poly.pdbx_seq_one_letter_code
_entity_poly.pdbx_strand_id
1 'polypeptide(L)'
;MYKKDGMALPSVIIICTLMLMMMVPLLNLSVQQLKVSKSQSVIGYSYLASGSSTEKAIKIIKKYIQDKTYTKQVPYISDASNYVDTILLDIKKEINKEIGTITVQPSKGAKSLLKGDIARVGFKVDGNKIWVTLGLTITSTYQKGVNVSTGSDVYSQIVISIENNNDKYFRPAAINAIGDIYVKNSNAIINGDVKVVGTAPQKSNEFEQYTYGGLYATSNSKLNISGNAFVRAFIRCGNPDNSVADNSTIEVNNNAVAQCIQMFGQKDYFLGHKDVYTFDDVEMNGLNSIIAINRNYFGLSDGRSSTDQYHDASSAIVNSSVIHHPFEDTILDAMKSKIIINGNVMINGGTFLIDPIKGTPVFPNDAPQIEDASCAWNDSDEIASYKNFEPQGTAADRQKFHSDTDNKGTSWIADQYKSNLAKGYSNLFQVYNFKNESEIGTWFSKLKMFNQPFSFYSPENDPSKLKGFCNYEMAANGKMYFMDISDVDLGNKSDLEKVDESSLVGSKTDFENSLYYLNINDKETQKYLPGGSMQWEWDSVSKNGLLNLKGTYFDYYNTVETKFLPEIKKPLMKITEDFVKRDPGYQAGVISHQYKEVTDDSGAKKNFFNYIGEELEECNLMDNSTVITDGELKLISSSIDKYEIGFTPINTKYYIIVVNDPGKTLVIKDTINAIVYTRGKVIMSPGSKLNGFIIAAGKGYDAINKKADGSAADSMPYIYMKKDSDGNVIESNINLLDSGEFAAVVFEGTATVNYEFGIDKNNNGKLDPEDNLLYLIDQYTNDDIKNALNKLFNS
;
A
#
# COMPACT_ATOMS: atom_id res chain seq x y z
N MET A 1 -82.35 79.92 -53.74
CA MET A 1 -80.90 79.64 -53.86
C MET A 1 -80.62 78.39 -53.03
N TYR A 2 -79.93 77.41 -53.61
CA TYR A 2 -79.83 76.02 -53.16
C TYR A 2 -79.28 75.82 -51.74
N LYS A 3 -79.83 74.80 -51.05
CA LYS A 3 -79.15 74.03 -49.98
C LYS A 3 -77.70 73.75 -50.42
N LYS A 4 -76.71 74.22 -49.66
CA LYS A 4 -75.40 73.57 -49.63
C LYS A 4 -75.45 72.57 -48.49
N ASP A 5 -75.78 71.34 -48.85
CA ASP A 5 -75.84 70.21 -47.92
C ASP A 5 -74.52 70.07 -47.17
N GLY A 6 -74.63 69.83 -45.86
CA GLY A 6 -73.51 69.76 -44.94
C GLY A 6 -72.53 68.64 -45.29
N MET A 7 -71.41 68.98 -45.93
CA MET A 7 -70.20 68.14 -45.95
C MET A 7 -69.42 68.18 -44.63
N ALA A 8 -69.75 69.10 -43.71
CA ALA A 8 -69.10 69.18 -42.42
C ALA A 8 -69.23 67.86 -41.63
N LEU A 9 -70.40 67.23 -41.64
CA LEU A 9 -70.64 66.00 -40.88
C LEU A 9 -69.86 64.79 -41.47
N PRO A 10 -69.90 64.50 -42.78
CA PRO A 10 -69.05 63.47 -43.38
C PRO A 10 -67.54 63.71 -43.19
N SER A 11 -67.06 64.96 -43.35
CA SER A 11 -65.64 65.28 -43.16
C SER A 11 -65.20 65.11 -41.70
N VAL A 12 -66.03 65.52 -40.74
CA VAL A 12 -65.79 65.27 -39.31
C VAL A 12 -65.77 63.76 -39.03
N ILE A 13 -66.70 62.97 -39.59
CA ILE A 13 -66.72 61.51 -39.44
C ILE A 13 -65.44 60.89 -40.00
N ILE A 14 -64.99 61.28 -41.20
CA ILE A 14 -63.76 60.77 -41.81
C ILE A 14 -62.53 61.13 -40.97
N ILE A 15 -62.42 62.38 -40.52
CA ILE A 15 -61.31 62.83 -39.68
C ILE A 15 -61.31 62.09 -38.33
N CYS A 16 -62.46 61.99 -37.67
CA CYS A 16 -62.60 61.24 -36.42
C CYS A 16 -62.27 59.75 -36.60
N THR A 17 -62.67 59.15 -37.73
CA THR A 17 -62.37 57.74 -38.03
C THR A 17 -60.88 57.53 -38.29
N LEU A 18 -60.23 58.42 -39.05
CA LEU A 18 -58.79 58.40 -39.27
C LEU A 18 -58.01 58.60 -37.96
N MET A 19 -58.44 59.54 -37.12
CA MET A 19 -57.86 59.74 -35.78
C MET A 19 -58.02 58.51 -34.90
N LEU A 20 -59.20 57.86 -34.89
CA LEU A 20 -59.42 56.60 -34.17
C LEU A 20 -58.54 55.46 -34.72
N MET A 21 -58.46 55.32 -36.05
CA MET A 21 -57.63 54.32 -36.72
C MET A 21 -56.13 54.51 -36.42
N MET A 22 -55.67 55.74 -36.19
CA MET A 22 -54.29 56.04 -35.79
C MET A 22 -54.05 55.94 -34.28
N MET A 23 -55.03 56.35 -33.45
CA MET A 23 -54.92 56.33 -31.99
C MET A 23 -54.84 54.90 -31.43
N VAL A 24 -55.61 53.97 -31.97
CA VAL A 24 -55.64 52.58 -31.46
C VAL A 24 -54.26 51.89 -31.59
N PRO A 25 -53.58 51.93 -32.75
CA PRO A 25 -52.20 51.44 -32.88
C PRO A 25 -51.18 52.16 -32.00
N LEU A 26 -51.26 53.50 -31.88
CA LEU A 26 -50.35 54.29 -31.03
C LEU A 26 -50.50 53.94 -29.55
N LEU A 27 -51.75 53.78 -29.08
CA LEU A 27 -52.04 53.33 -27.72
C LEU A 27 -51.53 51.91 -27.49
N ASN A 28 -51.73 51.00 -28.45
CA ASN A 28 -51.22 49.63 -28.37
C ASN A 28 -49.68 49.60 -28.30
N LEU A 29 -48.99 50.37 -29.14
CA LEU A 29 -47.53 50.52 -29.11
C LEU A 29 -47.04 51.07 -27.76
N SER A 30 -47.70 52.10 -27.22
CA SER A 30 -47.36 52.68 -25.92
C SER A 30 -47.54 51.68 -24.78
N VAL A 31 -48.63 50.88 -24.81
CA VAL A 31 -48.87 49.80 -23.85
C VAL A 31 -47.84 48.68 -23.98
N GLN A 32 -47.44 48.31 -25.20
CA GLN A 32 -46.39 47.32 -25.45
C GLN A 32 -45.03 47.80 -24.94
N GLN A 33 -44.63 49.05 -25.23
CA GLN A 33 -43.39 49.63 -24.71
C GLN A 33 -43.38 49.69 -23.18
N LEU A 34 -44.51 50.06 -22.56
CA LEU A 34 -44.64 50.06 -21.10
C LEU A 34 -44.51 48.63 -20.51
N LYS A 35 -45.09 47.62 -21.17
CA LYS A 35 -44.91 46.21 -20.78
C LYS A 35 -43.46 45.77 -20.88
N VAL A 36 -42.78 46.10 -21.98
CA VAL A 36 -41.35 45.78 -22.20
C VAL A 36 -40.48 46.46 -21.14
N SER A 37 -40.66 47.76 -20.89
CA SER A 37 -39.90 48.51 -19.88
C SER A 37 -40.09 47.94 -18.46
N LYS A 38 -41.33 47.60 -18.08
CA LYS A 38 -41.61 46.95 -16.79
C LYS A 38 -40.99 45.57 -16.69
N SER A 39 -41.01 44.78 -17.76
CA SER A 39 -40.35 43.47 -17.83
C SER A 39 -38.84 43.58 -17.67
N GLN A 40 -38.20 44.49 -18.41
CA GLN A 40 -36.77 44.76 -18.32
C GLN A 40 -36.34 45.22 -16.92
N SER A 41 -37.14 46.06 -16.27
CA SER A 41 -36.89 46.47 -14.88
C SER A 41 -36.93 45.28 -13.90
N VAL A 42 -37.90 44.36 -14.08
CA VAL A 42 -38.00 43.15 -13.24
C VAL A 42 -36.83 42.20 -13.49
N ILE A 43 -36.38 42.05 -14.73
CA ILE A 43 -35.16 41.30 -15.08
C ILE A 43 -33.93 41.95 -14.43
N GLY A 44 -33.77 43.28 -14.53
CA GLY A 44 -32.66 44.00 -13.92
C GLY A 44 -32.59 43.81 -12.40
N TYR A 45 -33.73 43.86 -11.69
CA TYR A 45 -33.76 43.58 -10.26
C TYR A 45 -33.43 42.13 -9.92
N SER A 46 -33.87 41.16 -10.74
CA SER A 46 -33.49 39.77 -10.56
C SER A 46 -31.99 39.55 -10.77
N TYR A 47 -31.36 40.23 -11.73
CA TYR A 47 -29.91 40.17 -11.96
C TYR A 47 -29.11 40.78 -10.79
N LEU A 48 -29.53 41.93 -10.27
CA LEU A 48 -28.93 42.54 -9.08
C LEU A 48 -29.04 41.64 -7.85
N ALA A 49 -30.18 40.97 -7.68
CA ALA A 49 -30.37 39.98 -6.64
C ALA A 49 -29.40 38.81 -6.77
N SER A 50 -29.23 38.27 -7.98
CA SER A 50 -28.28 37.17 -8.24
C SER A 50 -26.85 37.56 -7.93
N GLY A 51 -26.42 38.77 -8.34
CA GLY A 51 -25.09 39.29 -8.00
C GLY A 51 -24.87 39.43 -6.49
N SER A 52 -25.81 40.05 -5.78
CA SER A 52 -25.74 40.21 -4.32
C SER A 52 -25.79 38.87 -3.58
N SER A 53 -26.57 37.92 -4.09
CA SER A 53 -26.64 36.55 -3.55
C SER A 53 -25.33 35.79 -3.77
N THR A 54 -24.64 36.05 -4.88
CA THR A 54 -23.33 35.48 -5.19
C THR A 54 -22.27 35.97 -4.23
N GLU A 55 -22.25 37.27 -3.91
CA GLU A 55 -21.37 37.81 -2.88
C GLU A 55 -21.64 37.18 -1.51
N LYS A 56 -22.92 37.01 -1.16
CA LYS A 56 -23.33 36.34 0.08
C LYS A 56 -22.86 34.88 0.11
N ALA A 57 -23.04 34.13 -0.97
CA ALA A 57 -22.58 32.74 -1.09
C ALA A 57 -21.07 32.64 -0.96
N ILE A 58 -20.31 33.52 -1.62
CA ILE A 58 -18.85 33.60 -1.47
C ILE A 58 -18.44 33.88 -0.02
N LYS A 59 -19.15 34.76 0.68
CA LYS A 59 -18.90 35.05 2.10
C LYS A 59 -19.16 33.82 2.97
N ILE A 60 -20.22 33.06 2.70
CA ILE A 60 -20.53 31.80 3.39
C ILE A 60 -19.42 30.79 3.14
N ILE A 61 -18.96 30.62 1.90
CA ILE A 61 -17.83 29.74 1.56
C ILE A 61 -16.60 30.13 2.37
N LYS A 62 -16.17 31.39 2.33
CA LYS A 62 -14.99 31.86 3.07
C LYS A 62 -15.12 31.64 4.58
N LYS A 63 -16.30 31.93 5.14
CA LYS A 63 -16.58 31.70 6.56
C LYS A 63 -16.56 30.21 6.91
N TYR A 64 -17.15 29.36 6.07
CA TYR A 64 -17.15 27.92 6.25
C TYR A 64 -15.73 27.34 6.27
N ILE A 65 -14.86 27.82 5.37
CA ILE A 65 -13.44 27.43 5.35
C ILE A 65 -12.68 27.95 6.58
N GLN A 66 -13.01 29.14 7.10
CA GLN A 66 -12.34 29.75 8.26
C GLN A 66 -12.78 29.18 9.61
N ASP A 67 -14.07 28.86 9.76
CA ASP A 67 -14.68 28.49 11.05
C ASP A 67 -14.60 26.97 11.33
N LYS A 68 -14.53 26.12 10.29
CA LYS A 68 -14.31 24.68 10.47
C LYS A 68 -12.82 24.35 10.41
N THR A 69 -12.25 23.99 11.55
CA THR A 69 -11.07 23.13 11.59
C THR A 69 -11.45 21.80 10.95
N TYR A 70 -10.98 21.51 9.74
CA TYR A 70 -11.29 20.29 8.98
C TYR A 70 -10.68 19.01 9.57
N THR A 71 -10.41 18.99 10.87
CA THR A 71 -9.65 17.96 11.58
C THR A 71 -10.50 16.87 12.23
N LYS A 72 -11.83 16.84 12.07
CA LYS A 72 -12.65 16.00 12.97
C LYS A 72 -13.49 14.86 12.41
N GLN A 73 -13.97 14.81 11.17
CA GLN A 73 -14.97 13.77 10.82
C GLN A 73 -15.06 13.43 9.32
N VAL A 74 -13.95 13.25 8.61
CA VAL A 74 -14.01 12.65 7.26
C VAL A 74 -13.14 11.38 7.27
N PRO A 75 -13.71 10.19 7.01
CA PRO A 75 -12.91 8.97 6.82
C PRO A 75 -11.86 9.21 5.75
N TYR A 76 -10.76 8.47 5.80
CA TYR A 76 -9.71 8.52 4.80
C TYR A 76 -10.29 8.48 3.38
N ILE A 77 -10.01 9.54 2.61
CA ILE A 77 -10.31 9.58 1.19
C ILE A 77 -8.96 9.64 0.46
N SER A 78 -8.62 8.54 -0.21
CA SER A 78 -7.31 8.34 -0.84
C SER A 78 -6.98 9.32 -1.97
N ASP A 79 -7.95 10.11 -2.39
CA ASP A 79 -7.92 11.03 -3.51
C ASP A 79 -8.29 12.45 -3.05
N ALA A 80 -7.38 13.40 -3.28
CA ALA A 80 -7.63 14.82 -3.03
C ALA A 80 -8.90 15.30 -3.74
N SER A 81 -9.25 14.73 -4.88
CA SER A 81 -10.46 15.06 -5.62
C SER A 81 -11.74 14.63 -4.87
N ASN A 82 -11.83 13.39 -4.40
CA ASN A 82 -12.96 12.93 -3.57
C ASN A 82 -13.08 13.69 -2.21
N TYR A 83 -11.96 14.08 -1.60
CA TYR A 83 -11.96 14.90 -0.37
C TYR A 83 -12.55 16.29 -0.63
N VAL A 84 -12.13 16.91 -1.74
CA VAL A 84 -12.71 18.17 -2.22
C VAL A 84 -14.22 18.00 -2.43
N ASP A 85 -14.66 16.93 -3.10
CA ASP A 85 -16.08 16.74 -3.41
C ASP A 85 -16.95 16.60 -2.15
N THR A 86 -16.45 15.95 -1.09
CA THR A 86 -17.12 15.88 0.22
C THR A 86 -17.29 17.27 0.84
N ILE A 87 -16.25 18.10 0.77
CA ILE A 87 -16.28 19.49 1.26
C ILE A 87 -17.28 20.32 0.45
N LEU A 88 -17.37 20.12 -0.86
CA LEU A 88 -18.33 20.80 -1.73
C LEU A 88 -19.77 20.47 -1.39
N LEU A 89 -20.06 19.22 -1.01
CA LEU A 89 -21.39 18.80 -0.57
C LEU A 89 -21.83 19.56 0.69
N ASP A 90 -20.94 19.77 1.66
CA ASP A 90 -21.30 20.50 2.87
C ASP A 90 -21.38 22.02 2.66
N ILE A 91 -20.47 22.58 1.87
CA ILE A 91 -20.57 23.98 1.43
C ILE A 91 -21.92 24.23 0.75
N LYS A 92 -22.36 23.31 -0.11
CA LYS A 92 -23.66 23.38 -0.78
C LYS A 92 -24.82 23.42 0.23
N LYS A 93 -24.78 22.61 1.29
CA LYS A 93 -25.81 22.61 2.34
C LYS A 93 -25.88 23.97 3.04
N GLU A 94 -24.74 24.55 3.40
CA GLU A 94 -24.69 25.84 4.09
C GLU A 94 -25.16 27.00 3.19
N ILE A 95 -24.77 27.01 1.91
CA ILE A 95 -25.27 28.01 0.95
C ILE A 95 -26.79 27.92 0.82
N ASN A 96 -27.35 26.71 0.67
CA ASN A 96 -28.79 26.53 0.52
C ASN A 96 -29.59 26.93 1.77
N LYS A 97 -28.99 26.80 2.95
CA LYS A 97 -29.57 27.25 4.22
C LYS A 97 -29.67 28.77 4.32
N GLU A 98 -28.70 29.50 3.77
CA GLU A 98 -28.55 30.94 4.03
C GLU A 98 -28.87 31.87 2.83
N ILE A 99 -28.82 31.40 1.58
CA ILE A 99 -28.91 32.29 0.40
C ILE A 99 -30.30 32.93 0.22
N GLY A 100 -31.36 32.18 0.57
CA GLY A 100 -32.72 32.67 0.84
C GLY A 100 -33.24 33.83 -0.03
N THR A 101 -33.67 34.91 0.62
CA THR A 101 -34.25 36.10 -0.05
C THR A 101 -33.32 37.30 0.12
N ILE A 102 -33.09 38.03 -0.97
CA ILE A 102 -32.29 39.28 -0.98
C ILE A 102 -33.18 40.49 -1.23
N THR A 103 -33.05 41.51 -0.38
CA THR A 103 -33.76 42.78 -0.53
C THR A 103 -33.15 43.61 -1.65
N VAL A 104 -33.90 43.81 -2.74
CA VAL A 104 -33.49 44.64 -3.90
C VAL A 104 -34.27 45.96 -3.99
N GLN A 105 -35.35 46.09 -3.21
CA GLN A 105 -36.08 47.33 -2.99
C GLN A 105 -36.55 47.38 -1.52
N PRO A 106 -36.80 48.57 -0.95
CA PRO A 106 -37.41 48.68 0.38
C PRO A 106 -38.68 47.83 0.43
N SER A 107 -38.78 46.92 1.41
CA SER A 107 -39.90 45.99 1.63
C SER A 107 -40.20 44.94 0.53
N LYS A 108 -39.31 44.75 -0.47
CA LYS A 108 -39.47 43.68 -1.48
C LYS A 108 -38.17 42.91 -1.71
N GLY A 109 -38.25 41.60 -1.50
CA GLY A 109 -37.15 40.66 -1.72
C GLY A 109 -37.28 39.91 -3.04
N ALA A 110 -36.14 39.56 -3.63
CA ALA A 110 -36.00 38.56 -4.68
C ALA A 110 -35.62 37.21 -4.04
N LYS A 111 -36.20 36.12 -4.53
CA LYS A 111 -35.87 34.77 -4.07
C LYS A 111 -34.66 34.27 -4.83
N SER A 112 -33.64 33.81 -4.12
CA SER A 112 -32.38 33.34 -4.70
C SER A 112 -32.14 31.88 -4.36
N LEU A 113 -31.53 31.15 -5.30
CA LEU A 113 -31.17 29.75 -5.12
C LEU A 113 -29.89 29.42 -5.89
N LEU A 114 -29.12 28.47 -5.37
CA LEU A 114 -28.01 27.87 -6.09
C LEU A 114 -28.57 27.02 -7.23
N LYS A 115 -28.15 27.29 -8.47
CA LYS A 115 -28.57 26.56 -9.66
C LYS A 115 -27.62 25.39 -9.91
N GLY A 116 -28.11 24.18 -9.67
CA GLY A 116 -27.31 22.95 -9.82
C GLY A 116 -26.32 22.73 -8.68
N ASP A 117 -25.20 22.11 -9.00
CA ASP A 117 -24.10 21.84 -8.07
C ASP A 117 -22.99 22.90 -8.15
N ILE A 118 -22.13 22.93 -7.12
CA ILE A 118 -20.89 23.70 -7.14
C ILE A 118 -19.92 22.94 -8.05
N ALA A 119 -19.51 23.56 -9.16
CA ALA A 119 -18.60 22.94 -10.12
C ALA A 119 -17.15 23.04 -9.62
N ARG A 120 -16.42 21.92 -9.61
CA ARG A 120 -14.97 21.92 -9.45
C ARG A 120 -14.32 22.28 -10.79
N VAL A 121 -13.88 23.53 -10.92
CA VAL A 121 -13.28 24.06 -12.17
C VAL A 121 -11.83 23.60 -12.32
N GLY A 122 -11.13 23.41 -11.21
CA GLY A 122 -9.77 22.88 -11.17
C GLY A 122 -9.27 22.76 -9.75
N PHE A 123 -8.20 21.99 -9.54
CA PHE A 123 -7.53 21.89 -8.26
C PHE A 123 -6.02 21.73 -8.44
N LYS A 124 -5.26 22.17 -7.43
CA LYS A 124 -3.80 22.01 -7.33
C LYS A 124 -3.45 21.62 -5.90
N VAL A 125 -2.70 20.55 -5.72
CA VAL A 125 -2.11 20.17 -4.43
C VAL A 125 -0.75 20.84 -4.30
N ASP A 126 -0.50 21.50 -3.16
CA ASP A 126 0.71 22.25 -2.88
C ASP A 126 1.08 22.07 -1.38
N GLY A 127 1.84 21.01 -1.08
CA GLY A 127 2.14 20.56 0.29
C GLY A 127 0.87 20.23 1.09
N ASN A 128 0.77 20.79 2.30
CA ASN A 128 -0.38 20.64 3.21
C ASN A 128 -1.61 21.46 2.78
N LYS A 129 -1.65 22.00 1.55
CA LYS A 129 -2.79 22.79 1.06
C LYS A 129 -3.28 22.28 -0.28
N ILE A 130 -4.60 22.17 -0.41
CA ILE A 130 -5.29 21.92 -1.66
C ILE A 130 -5.94 23.23 -2.09
N TRP A 131 -5.46 23.79 -3.18
CA TRP A 131 -6.06 24.95 -3.82
C TRP A 131 -7.15 24.48 -4.78
N VAL A 132 -8.39 24.90 -4.55
CA VAL A 132 -9.55 24.49 -5.37
C VAL A 132 -10.22 25.71 -5.97
N THR A 133 -10.45 25.68 -7.28
CA THR A 133 -11.25 26.67 -7.98
C THR A 133 -12.68 26.16 -8.10
N LEU A 134 -13.61 26.88 -7.48
CA LEU A 134 -15.04 26.56 -7.44
C LEU A 134 -15.81 27.48 -8.37
N GLY A 135 -16.69 26.91 -9.20
CA GLY A 135 -17.67 27.63 -10.00
C GLY A 135 -19.05 27.52 -9.36
N LEU A 136 -19.71 28.65 -9.12
CA LEU A 136 -21.07 28.70 -8.60
C LEU A 136 -21.98 29.49 -9.55
N THR A 137 -23.20 29.00 -9.75
CA THR A 137 -24.24 29.71 -10.50
C THR A 137 -25.43 29.96 -9.58
N ILE A 138 -25.82 31.22 -9.41
CA ILE A 138 -26.99 31.58 -8.60
C ILE A 138 -28.06 32.21 -9.48
N THR A 139 -29.27 31.72 -9.30
CA THR A 139 -30.47 32.24 -9.96
C THR A 139 -31.33 32.96 -8.96
N SER A 140 -31.75 34.18 -9.30
CA SER A 140 -32.75 34.91 -8.53
C SER A 140 -33.99 35.18 -9.36
N THR A 141 -35.15 35.10 -8.70
CA THR A 141 -36.46 35.44 -9.25
C THR A 141 -37.05 36.63 -8.50
N TYR A 142 -37.60 37.59 -9.23
CA TYR A 142 -38.25 38.77 -8.70
C TYR A 142 -39.64 38.94 -9.30
N GLN A 143 -40.60 39.32 -8.46
CA GLN A 143 -41.98 39.57 -8.88
C GLN A 143 -42.41 40.98 -8.47
N LYS A 144 -42.96 41.72 -9.43
CA LYS A 144 -43.55 43.05 -9.21
C LYS A 144 -44.94 43.10 -9.86
N GLY A 145 -45.96 42.84 -9.05
CA GLY A 145 -47.35 42.71 -9.52
C GLY A 145 -47.51 41.47 -10.39
N VAL A 146 -48.01 41.66 -11.62
CA VAL A 146 -48.16 40.59 -12.62
C VAL A 146 -46.89 40.26 -13.39
N ASN A 147 -45.81 41.06 -13.26
CA ASN A 147 -44.56 40.83 -13.95
C ASN A 147 -43.62 39.97 -13.08
N VAL A 148 -43.15 38.86 -13.64
CA VAL A 148 -42.25 37.89 -12.97
C VAL A 148 -41.04 37.68 -13.87
N SER A 149 -39.83 37.72 -13.30
CA SER A 149 -38.63 37.26 -14.02
C SER A 149 -38.57 35.72 -13.97
N THR A 150 -38.24 35.08 -15.08
CA THR A 150 -38.04 33.62 -15.16
C THR A 150 -36.74 33.11 -14.51
N GLY A 151 -35.97 34.00 -13.86
CA GLY A 151 -34.68 33.70 -13.26
C GLY A 151 -33.54 34.36 -14.04
N SER A 152 -32.68 35.12 -13.35
CA SER A 152 -31.42 35.62 -13.94
C SER A 152 -30.25 34.89 -13.32
N ASP A 153 -29.40 34.28 -14.14
CA ASP A 153 -28.25 33.52 -13.66
C ASP A 153 -27.02 34.42 -13.56
N VAL A 154 -26.27 34.30 -12.47
CA VAL A 154 -24.93 34.88 -12.32
C VAL A 154 -23.97 33.75 -11.99
N TYR A 155 -22.95 33.58 -12.83
CA TYR A 155 -21.84 32.66 -12.62
C TYR A 155 -20.65 33.41 -12.01
N SER A 156 -19.99 32.79 -11.02
CA SER A 156 -18.76 33.31 -10.43
C SER A 156 -17.80 32.17 -10.08
N GLN A 157 -16.51 32.49 -10.04
CA GLN A 157 -15.46 31.58 -9.62
C GLN A 157 -14.77 32.10 -8.36
N ILE A 158 -14.46 31.20 -7.44
CA ILE A 158 -13.67 31.49 -6.25
C ILE A 158 -12.58 30.44 -6.06
N VAL A 159 -11.39 30.89 -5.68
CA VAL A 159 -10.30 30.01 -5.25
C VAL A 159 -10.33 29.93 -3.73
N ILE A 160 -10.34 28.71 -3.19
CA ILE A 160 -10.21 28.41 -1.77
C ILE A 160 -8.97 27.56 -1.50
N SER A 161 -8.40 27.69 -0.31
CA SER A 161 -7.36 26.79 0.19
C SER A 161 -7.95 25.91 1.28
N ILE A 162 -7.82 24.61 1.12
CA ILE A 162 -8.22 23.60 2.12
C ILE A 162 -6.94 23.00 2.69
N GLU A 163 -6.85 22.84 4.01
CA GLU A 163 -5.73 22.11 4.60
C GLU A 163 -5.84 20.62 4.25
N ASN A 164 -4.73 20.07 3.78
CA ASN A 164 -4.56 18.66 3.46
C ASN A 164 -4.11 17.94 4.74
N ASN A 165 -4.98 17.13 5.32
CA ASN A 165 -4.62 16.29 6.48
C ASN A 165 -3.84 15.02 6.10
N ASN A 166 -3.44 14.85 4.83
CA ASN A 166 -2.71 13.66 4.35
C ASN A 166 -1.32 13.44 4.99
N ASP A 167 -0.88 14.29 5.91
CA ASP A 167 0.48 14.25 6.49
C ASP A 167 0.56 13.68 7.91
N LYS A 168 -0.55 13.24 8.53
CA LYS A 168 -0.61 12.98 9.97
C LYS A 168 -1.03 11.56 10.41
N TYR A 169 -1.14 10.62 9.49
CA TYR A 169 -1.72 9.33 9.87
C TYR A 169 -0.68 8.30 10.30
N PHE A 170 -0.67 7.98 11.59
CA PHE A 170 -0.28 6.65 12.05
C PHE A 170 -1.51 5.77 11.96
N ARG A 171 -1.58 4.88 10.96
CA ARG A 171 -2.71 3.96 10.86
C ARG A 171 -2.49 2.80 11.84
N PRO A 172 -3.30 2.66 12.91
CA PRO A 172 -3.08 1.60 13.87
C PRO A 172 -3.38 0.24 13.24
N ALA A 173 -2.35 -0.60 13.20
CA ALA A 173 -2.50 -2.04 13.00
C ALA A 173 -2.82 -2.74 14.33
N ALA A 174 -3.25 -4.00 14.27
CA ALA A 174 -3.38 -4.85 15.45
C ALA A 174 -2.06 -4.79 16.26
N ILE A 175 -0.92 -5.04 15.60
CA ILE A 175 0.40 -4.84 16.19
C ILE A 175 1.19 -3.87 15.33
N ASN A 176 1.70 -2.80 15.95
CA ASN A 176 2.69 -1.90 15.39
C ASN A 176 3.99 -2.11 16.17
N ALA A 177 4.95 -2.77 15.52
CA ALA A 177 6.22 -3.17 16.10
C ALA A 177 7.38 -2.45 15.42
N ILE A 178 8.22 -1.76 16.20
CA ILE A 178 9.51 -1.28 15.67
C ILE A 178 10.50 -2.45 15.64
N GLY A 179 10.64 -3.17 16.74
CA GLY A 179 11.36 -4.44 16.80
C GLY A 179 10.63 -5.56 16.09
N ASP A 180 11.09 -6.78 16.34
CA ASP A 180 10.53 -7.98 15.71
C ASP A 180 9.21 -8.42 16.37
N ILE A 181 8.40 -9.18 15.64
CA ILE A 181 7.40 -10.08 16.23
C ILE A 181 7.99 -11.48 16.22
N TYR A 182 8.25 -12.00 17.42
CA TYR A 182 8.93 -13.27 17.61
C TYR A 182 7.99 -14.31 18.23
N VAL A 183 7.95 -15.50 17.62
CA VAL A 183 7.12 -16.63 18.07
C VAL A 183 8.02 -17.85 18.28
N LYS A 184 7.99 -18.39 19.50
CA LYS A 184 8.79 -19.55 19.91
C LYS A 184 7.94 -20.57 20.63
N ASN A 185 8.00 -21.84 20.19
CA ASN A 185 7.28 -22.97 20.77
C ASN A 185 5.83 -22.64 21.16
N SER A 186 5.11 -21.96 20.26
CA SER A 186 3.77 -21.41 20.53
C SER A 186 2.93 -21.27 19.26
N ASN A 187 1.61 -21.21 19.45
CA ASN A 187 0.64 -20.92 18.39
C ASN A 187 0.02 -19.54 18.62
N ALA A 188 0.42 -18.53 17.87
CA ALA A 188 -0.11 -17.18 17.95
C ALA A 188 -1.14 -16.91 16.84
N ILE A 189 -2.30 -16.34 17.22
CA ILE A 189 -3.32 -15.85 16.29
C ILE A 189 -3.47 -14.35 16.49
N ILE A 190 -3.22 -13.59 15.42
CA ILE A 190 -3.37 -12.14 15.37
C ILE A 190 -4.56 -11.80 14.46
N ASN A 191 -5.62 -11.29 15.07
CA ASN A 191 -6.83 -10.81 14.42
C ASN A 191 -6.68 -9.34 14.02
N GLY A 192 -6.07 -9.11 12.87
CA GLY A 192 -5.98 -7.81 12.22
C GLY A 192 -4.65 -7.63 11.52
N ASP A 193 -4.40 -6.41 11.04
CA ASP A 193 -3.17 -6.10 10.33
C ASP A 193 -1.96 -6.07 11.29
N VAL A 194 -0.76 -6.36 10.78
CA VAL A 194 0.50 -6.11 11.50
C VAL A 194 1.40 -5.19 10.69
N LYS A 195 2.10 -4.31 11.40
CA LYS A 195 3.14 -3.44 10.86
C LYS A 195 4.41 -3.65 11.65
N VAL A 196 5.47 -4.04 10.97
CA VAL A 196 6.74 -4.42 11.60
C VAL A 196 7.88 -3.74 10.87
N VAL A 197 8.67 -2.93 11.58
CA VAL A 197 9.94 -2.43 11.04
C VAL A 197 10.94 -3.59 11.05
N GLY A 198 11.14 -4.22 12.20
CA GLY A 198 12.01 -5.39 12.33
C GLY A 198 13.50 -5.06 12.30
N THR A 199 14.28 -6.04 12.75
CA THR A 199 15.73 -5.96 12.85
C THR A 199 16.37 -6.20 11.48
N ALA A 200 17.12 -5.23 10.97
CA ALA A 200 17.81 -5.32 9.69
C ALA A 200 18.98 -4.31 9.66
N PRO A 201 19.99 -4.50 8.81
CA PRO A 201 21.09 -3.55 8.69
C PRO A 201 20.63 -2.29 7.98
N GLN A 202 21.48 -1.26 8.07
CA GLN A 202 21.22 0.02 7.44
C GLN A 202 21.22 -0.07 5.91
N LYS A 203 22.16 -0.85 5.35
CA LYS A 203 22.30 -1.02 3.91
C LYS A 203 21.54 -2.27 3.47
N SER A 204 20.93 -2.21 2.29
CA SER A 204 20.30 -3.37 1.69
C SER A 204 21.33 -4.44 1.34
N ASN A 205 22.51 -4.05 0.86
CA ASN A 205 23.54 -4.93 0.27
C ASN A 205 24.43 -5.71 1.26
N GLU A 206 23.91 -6.13 2.42
CA GLU A 206 24.64 -6.92 3.41
C GLU A 206 24.23 -8.41 3.31
N PHE A 207 25.21 -9.31 3.21
CA PHE A 207 25.01 -10.72 2.85
C PHE A 207 24.56 -11.61 4.01
N GLU A 208 24.74 -11.19 5.27
CA GLU A 208 24.40 -11.98 6.46
C GLU A 208 22.91 -11.93 6.81
N GLN A 209 22.05 -12.17 5.82
CA GLN A 209 20.59 -12.12 5.91
C GLN A 209 20.00 -12.99 7.02
N TYR A 210 20.67 -14.08 7.38
CA TYR A 210 20.28 -14.97 8.49
C TYR A 210 20.26 -14.27 9.86
N THR A 211 20.77 -13.04 9.97
CA THR A 211 20.71 -12.21 11.18
C THR A 211 19.51 -11.25 11.20
N TYR A 212 18.68 -11.21 10.15
CA TYR A 212 17.59 -10.25 10.03
C TYR A 212 16.30 -10.80 10.65
N GLY A 213 15.56 -9.92 11.32
CA GLY A 213 14.27 -10.18 11.94
C GLY A 213 13.09 -9.70 11.10
N GLY A 214 12.02 -9.25 11.76
CA GLY A 214 10.73 -8.90 11.19
C GLY A 214 9.63 -9.76 11.80
N LEU A 215 8.99 -10.60 10.99
CA LEU A 215 8.15 -11.69 11.49
C LEU A 215 9.00 -12.95 11.59
N TYR A 216 9.21 -13.45 12.80
CA TYR A 216 10.10 -14.58 13.03
C TYR A 216 9.45 -15.69 13.86
N ALA A 217 9.33 -16.89 13.29
CA ALA A 217 8.83 -18.08 13.96
C ALA A 217 9.91 -19.16 14.08
N THR A 218 10.05 -19.75 15.27
CA THR A 218 11.01 -20.84 15.57
C THR A 218 10.45 -21.87 16.55
N SER A 219 11.13 -23.00 16.67
CA SER A 219 10.91 -24.06 17.65
C SER A 219 9.48 -24.61 17.64
N ASN A 220 8.99 -25.09 16.50
CA ASN A 220 7.66 -25.68 16.30
C ASN A 220 6.53 -24.67 16.59
N SER A 221 6.69 -23.45 16.09
CA SER A 221 5.73 -22.37 16.26
C SER A 221 4.77 -22.24 15.10
N LYS A 222 3.57 -21.75 15.38
CA LYS A 222 2.63 -21.30 14.34
C LYS A 222 2.20 -19.86 14.60
N LEU A 223 2.39 -18.98 13.64
CA LEU A 223 1.83 -17.62 13.63
C LEU A 223 0.77 -17.53 12.54
N ASN A 224 -0.47 -17.21 12.89
CA ASN A 224 -1.54 -16.92 11.94
C ASN A 224 -1.95 -15.45 12.07
N ILE A 225 -1.92 -14.72 10.95
CA ILE A 225 -2.32 -13.32 10.85
C ILE A 225 -3.56 -13.24 9.97
N SER A 226 -4.69 -12.88 10.57
CA SER A 226 -5.98 -12.77 9.86
C SER A 226 -6.04 -11.55 8.92
N GLY A 227 -5.26 -10.50 9.21
CA GLY A 227 -5.16 -9.28 8.40
C GLY A 227 -3.99 -9.29 7.42
N ASN A 228 -3.58 -8.10 6.99
CA ASN A 228 -2.40 -7.88 6.17
C ASN A 228 -1.13 -7.90 7.03
N ALA A 229 0.00 -8.32 6.44
CA ALA A 229 1.31 -8.19 7.05
C ALA A 229 2.16 -7.18 6.27
N PHE A 230 2.60 -6.11 6.94
CA PHE A 230 3.51 -5.10 6.38
C PHE A 230 4.83 -5.14 7.14
N VAL A 231 5.92 -5.56 6.48
CA VAL A 231 7.17 -5.91 7.15
C VAL A 231 8.38 -5.29 6.43
N ARG A 232 9.13 -4.39 7.07
CA ARG A 232 10.33 -3.77 6.45
C ARG A 232 11.51 -4.68 6.35
N ALA A 233 11.61 -5.58 7.30
CA ALA A 233 12.61 -6.63 7.34
C ALA A 233 11.99 -7.87 6.71
N PHE A 234 12.24 -9.04 7.30
CA PHE A 234 11.97 -10.32 6.68
C PHE A 234 10.75 -10.98 7.30
N ILE A 235 10.03 -11.75 6.49
CA ILE A 235 9.14 -12.81 7.00
C ILE A 235 9.93 -14.10 6.95
N ARG A 236 10.22 -14.70 8.10
CA ARG A 236 11.08 -15.87 8.18
C ARG A 236 10.64 -16.92 9.19
N CYS A 237 10.96 -18.16 8.85
CA CYS A 237 10.78 -19.33 9.69
C CYS A 237 12.11 -20.08 9.77
N GLY A 238 12.39 -20.62 10.95
CA GLY A 238 13.56 -21.47 11.15
C GLY A 238 14.83 -20.71 11.51
N ASN A 239 15.68 -21.46 12.18
CA ASN A 239 17.06 -21.14 12.49
C ASN A 239 17.96 -21.71 11.36
N PRO A 240 19.08 -21.06 10.98
CA PRO A 240 20.08 -21.63 10.08
C PRO A 240 20.63 -23.02 10.49
N ASP A 241 20.57 -23.35 11.78
CA ASP A 241 20.86 -24.66 12.35
C ASP A 241 19.79 -25.67 11.92
N ASN A 242 20.17 -26.49 10.95
CA ASN A 242 19.33 -27.53 10.34
C ASN A 242 19.47 -28.89 11.04
N SER A 243 20.07 -28.95 12.24
CA SER A 243 20.30 -30.22 12.95
C SER A 243 19.02 -30.86 13.51
N VAL A 244 17.96 -30.07 13.69
CA VAL A 244 16.66 -30.52 14.20
C VAL A 244 15.54 -29.85 13.40
N ALA A 245 14.50 -30.63 13.09
CA ALA A 245 13.30 -30.10 12.44
C ALA A 245 12.65 -29.00 13.30
N ASP A 246 12.58 -27.80 12.76
CA ASP A 246 11.99 -26.64 13.41
C ASP A 246 10.46 -26.70 13.34
N ASN A 247 9.88 -27.10 12.21
CA ASN A 247 8.43 -27.23 12.02
C ASN A 247 7.64 -25.92 12.18
N SER A 248 8.28 -24.76 12.00
CA SER A 248 7.61 -23.47 12.20
C SER A 248 6.79 -23.04 11.00
N THR A 249 5.69 -22.33 11.25
CA THR A 249 4.77 -21.87 10.21
C THR A 249 4.36 -20.41 10.44
N ILE A 250 4.42 -19.58 9.40
CA ILE A 250 3.74 -18.28 9.34
C ILE A 250 2.65 -18.35 8.26
N GLU A 251 1.41 -18.02 8.62
CA GLU A 251 0.25 -17.93 7.71
C GLU A 251 -0.29 -16.50 7.73
N VAL A 252 -0.48 -15.91 6.55
CA VAL A 252 -1.09 -14.58 6.36
C VAL A 252 -2.35 -14.74 5.52
N ASN A 253 -3.51 -14.51 6.12
CA ASN A 253 -4.82 -14.76 5.48
C ASN A 253 -5.21 -13.64 4.48
N ASN A 254 -4.56 -12.48 4.56
CA ASN A 254 -4.73 -11.38 3.61
C ASN A 254 -3.45 -11.17 2.78
N ASN A 255 -3.07 -9.92 2.47
CA ASN A 255 -1.87 -9.65 1.68
C ASN A 255 -0.63 -9.59 2.58
N ALA A 256 0.51 -10.06 2.07
CA ALA A 256 1.81 -9.88 2.72
C ALA A 256 2.67 -8.94 1.86
N VAL A 257 3.25 -7.93 2.50
CA VAL A 257 4.20 -7.00 1.88
C VAL A 257 5.45 -7.04 2.76
N ALA A 258 6.55 -7.53 2.23
CA ALA A 258 7.80 -7.70 2.97
C ALA A 258 8.98 -7.16 2.17
N GLN A 259 10.12 -6.93 2.80
CA GLN A 259 11.36 -6.82 2.03
C GLN A 259 11.64 -8.20 1.41
N CYS A 260 11.85 -9.22 2.23
CA CYS A 260 12.15 -10.59 1.81
C CYS A 260 11.25 -11.61 2.54
N ILE A 261 11.02 -12.77 1.92
CA ILE A 261 10.42 -13.94 2.58
C ILE A 261 11.41 -15.09 2.49
N GLN A 262 11.85 -15.63 3.63
CA GLN A 262 12.97 -16.58 3.65
C GLN A 262 12.81 -17.71 4.66
N MET A 263 13.04 -18.95 4.24
CA MET A 263 13.00 -20.15 5.11
C MET A 263 14.42 -20.71 5.31
N PHE A 264 14.85 -20.94 6.55
CA PHE A 264 16.22 -21.41 6.86
C PHE A 264 16.34 -22.83 7.43
N GLY A 265 15.37 -23.27 8.23
CA GLY A 265 15.45 -24.53 8.97
C GLY A 265 14.78 -25.70 8.25
N GLN A 266 14.59 -26.81 8.97
CA GLN A 266 13.96 -28.01 8.43
C GLN A 266 12.45 -28.05 8.76
N LYS A 267 11.63 -28.32 7.73
CA LYS A 267 10.15 -28.35 7.79
C LYS A 267 9.54 -27.00 8.15
N ASP A 268 10.08 -25.93 7.61
CA ASP A 268 9.57 -24.59 7.82
C ASP A 268 8.64 -24.14 6.70
N TYR A 269 7.64 -23.35 7.06
CA TYR A 269 6.50 -23.10 6.19
C TYR A 269 6.06 -21.64 6.20
N PHE A 270 5.77 -21.11 5.03
CA PHE A 270 5.05 -19.86 4.83
C PHE A 270 3.83 -20.08 3.94
N LEU A 271 2.69 -19.46 4.30
CA LEU A 271 1.49 -19.45 3.46
C LEU A 271 0.90 -18.04 3.39
N GLY A 272 0.95 -17.43 2.19
CA GLY A 272 0.14 -16.27 1.83
C GLY A 272 -1.15 -16.71 1.15
N HIS A 273 -2.30 -16.44 1.77
CA HIS A 273 -3.60 -16.82 1.20
C HIS A 273 -4.01 -15.95 0.01
N LYS A 274 -3.56 -14.68 0.01
CA LYS A 274 -3.79 -13.74 -1.08
C LYS A 274 -2.48 -13.32 -1.73
N ASP A 275 -2.33 -12.02 -1.99
CA ASP A 275 -1.25 -11.49 -2.79
C ASP A 275 -0.03 -11.20 -1.93
N VAL A 276 1.14 -11.51 -2.48
CA VAL A 276 2.43 -11.31 -1.83
C VAL A 276 3.26 -10.34 -2.66
N TYR A 277 3.87 -9.38 -1.98
CA TYR A 277 4.67 -8.32 -2.56
C TYR A 277 6.02 -8.30 -1.86
N THR A 278 7.10 -8.33 -2.62
CA THR A 278 8.44 -8.22 -2.05
C THR A 278 9.27 -7.15 -2.76
N PHE A 279 10.23 -6.57 -2.04
CA PHE A 279 11.21 -5.62 -2.58
C PHE A 279 12.59 -6.26 -2.74
N ASP A 280 12.75 -7.45 -2.19
CA ASP A 280 13.87 -8.36 -2.20
C ASP A 280 13.32 -9.78 -2.42
N ASP A 281 14.16 -10.78 -2.31
CA ASP A 281 13.85 -12.11 -2.82
C ASP A 281 12.79 -12.87 -2.02
N VAL A 282 12.19 -13.84 -2.68
CA VAL A 282 11.51 -14.97 -2.03
C VAL A 282 12.50 -16.13 -2.07
N GLU A 283 13.08 -16.46 -0.91
CA GLU A 283 14.25 -17.33 -0.84
C GLU A 283 14.01 -18.59 0.01
N MET A 284 14.42 -19.74 -0.50
CA MET A 284 14.28 -21.04 0.15
C MET A 284 15.65 -21.64 0.40
N ASN A 285 16.11 -21.57 1.65
CA ASN A 285 17.38 -22.15 2.10
C ASN A 285 17.18 -23.45 2.88
N GLY A 286 16.07 -23.57 3.60
CA GLY A 286 15.79 -24.67 4.51
C GLY A 286 15.48 -26.02 3.85
N LEU A 287 15.48 -27.08 4.66
CA LEU A 287 15.26 -28.47 4.25
C LEU A 287 13.78 -28.89 4.35
N ASN A 288 13.21 -29.52 3.32
CA ASN A 288 11.79 -29.96 3.30
C ASN A 288 10.80 -28.84 3.71
N SER A 289 11.10 -27.63 3.27
CA SER A 289 10.41 -26.40 3.65
C SER A 289 9.55 -25.89 2.48
N ILE A 290 8.48 -25.13 2.75
CA ILE A 290 7.54 -24.69 1.71
C ILE A 290 7.20 -23.22 1.88
N ILE A 291 7.40 -22.44 0.82
CA ILE A 291 6.79 -21.11 0.66
C ILE A 291 5.63 -21.27 -0.31
N ALA A 292 4.41 -21.03 0.16
CA ALA A 292 3.20 -21.11 -0.66
C ALA A 292 2.49 -19.76 -0.75
N ILE A 293 2.13 -19.36 -1.97
CA ILE A 293 1.38 -18.14 -2.28
C ILE A 293 0.17 -18.58 -3.09
N ASN A 294 -1.02 -18.50 -2.50
CA ASN A 294 -2.23 -19.00 -3.14
C ASN A 294 -2.77 -18.06 -4.22
N ARG A 295 -2.44 -16.76 -4.18
CA ARG A 295 -2.83 -15.81 -5.23
C ARG A 295 -1.61 -15.30 -5.97
N ASN A 296 -1.48 -14.00 -6.18
CA ASN A 296 -0.43 -13.45 -7.03
C ASN A 296 0.85 -13.15 -6.24
N TYR A 297 1.98 -13.21 -6.92
CA TYR A 297 3.26 -12.69 -6.45
C TYR A 297 3.71 -11.51 -7.31
N PHE A 298 4.11 -10.42 -6.67
CA PHE A 298 4.64 -9.24 -7.32
C PHE A 298 6.00 -8.84 -6.73
N GLY A 299 7.06 -9.07 -7.50
CA GLY A 299 8.37 -8.49 -7.23
C GLY A 299 8.39 -7.02 -7.60
N LEU A 300 8.60 -6.15 -6.60
CA LEU A 300 8.52 -4.69 -6.74
C LEU A 300 9.87 -4.01 -6.90
N SER A 301 10.99 -4.75 -6.97
CA SER A 301 12.25 -4.17 -7.41
C SER A 301 12.19 -3.75 -8.89
N ASP A 302 12.93 -2.70 -9.26
CA ASP A 302 13.10 -2.30 -10.66
C ASP A 302 14.16 -3.16 -11.38
N GLY A 303 14.99 -3.90 -10.63
CA GLY A 303 15.92 -4.92 -11.16
C GLY A 303 17.09 -4.39 -12.01
N ARG A 304 17.07 -3.13 -12.46
CA ARG A 304 18.10 -2.55 -13.34
C ARG A 304 18.68 -1.21 -12.86
N SER A 305 18.11 -0.60 -11.83
CA SER A 305 18.64 0.65 -11.27
C SER A 305 19.98 0.40 -10.56
N SER A 306 20.90 1.37 -10.58
CA SER A 306 22.19 1.25 -9.87
C SER A 306 22.04 1.07 -8.35
N THR A 307 20.85 1.30 -7.81
CA THR A 307 20.48 1.09 -6.41
C THR A 307 19.84 -0.27 -6.14
N ASP A 308 19.32 -0.95 -7.16
CA ASP A 308 18.65 -2.26 -7.08
C ASP A 308 19.48 -3.38 -7.77
N GLN A 309 20.75 -3.12 -8.10
CA GLN A 309 21.69 -4.11 -8.67
C GLN A 309 22.37 -5.01 -7.61
N TYR A 310 22.00 -4.87 -6.34
CA TYR A 310 22.53 -5.68 -5.24
C TYR A 310 21.69 -6.95 -5.05
N HIS A 311 22.30 -8.02 -4.52
CA HIS A 311 21.64 -9.30 -4.14
C HIS A 311 20.30 -9.06 -3.47
N ASP A 312 20.30 -8.17 -2.49
CA ASP A 312 19.24 -8.00 -1.51
C ASP A 312 18.21 -6.92 -1.94
N ALA A 313 18.06 -6.77 -3.26
CA ALA A 313 17.16 -5.82 -3.89
C ALA A 313 16.66 -6.32 -5.26
N SER A 314 16.54 -7.64 -5.49
CA SER A 314 16.11 -8.19 -6.79
C SER A 314 14.63 -8.57 -6.87
N SER A 315 13.98 -8.94 -5.76
CA SER A 315 12.64 -9.55 -5.86
C SER A 315 12.60 -10.80 -6.74
N ALA A 316 13.73 -11.51 -6.80
CA ALA A 316 13.86 -12.79 -7.44
C ALA A 316 13.11 -13.86 -6.63
N ILE A 317 12.94 -15.02 -7.25
CA ILE A 317 12.47 -16.22 -6.57
C ILE A 317 13.63 -17.21 -6.58
N VAL A 318 14.10 -17.60 -5.41
CA VAL A 318 15.38 -18.27 -5.25
C VAL A 318 15.18 -19.53 -4.40
N ASN A 319 15.49 -20.70 -4.94
CA ASN A 319 15.42 -21.96 -4.17
C ASN A 319 16.79 -22.63 -4.10
N SER A 320 17.58 -22.13 -3.17
CA SER A 320 18.97 -22.46 -2.87
C SER A 320 19.13 -23.68 -1.95
N SER A 321 18.04 -24.30 -1.50
CA SER A 321 18.07 -25.40 -0.52
C SER A 321 19.06 -26.51 -0.88
N VAL A 322 19.04 -26.98 -2.13
CA VAL A 322 19.94 -28.05 -2.60
C VAL A 322 21.40 -27.59 -2.61
N ILE A 323 21.65 -26.32 -2.85
CA ILE A 323 22.99 -25.73 -2.94
C ILE A 323 23.59 -25.51 -1.54
N HIS A 324 22.76 -25.13 -0.56
CA HIS A 324 23.18 -25.06 0.83
C HIS A 324 23.33 -26.44 1.49
N HIS A 325 22.70 -27.48 0.92
CA HIS A 325 22.64 -28.81 1.49
C HIS A 325 23.01 -29.95 0.50
N PRO A 326 24.22 -29.92 -0.11
CA PRO A 326 24.59 -30.83 -1.19
C PRO A 326 24.98 -32.26 -0.73
N PHE A 327 24.92 -32.56 0.56
CA PHE A 327 25.40 -33.81 1.14
C PHE A 327 24.36 -34.95 1.05
N GLU A 328 24.81 -36.21 0.96
CA GLU A 328 23.95 -37.39 0.76
C GLU A 328 22.83 -37.55 1.80
N ASP A 329 23.07 -37.14 3.04
CA ASP A 329 22.13 -37.24 4.16
C ASP A 329 21.07 -36.12 4.16
N THR A 330 21.35 -34.99 3.51
CA THR A 330 20.44 -33.82 3.46
C THR A 330 19.80 -33.60 2.09
N ILE A 331 20.42 -34.10 1.01
CA ILE A 331 20.02 -33.79 -0.37
C ILE A 331 18.58 -34.18 -0.67
N LEU A 332 18.10 -35.33 -0.19
CA LEU A 332 16.71 -35.76 -0.42
C LEU A 332 15.69 -34.87 0.28
N ASP A 333 16.03 -34.29 1.43
CA ASP A 333 15.18 -33.33 2.13
C ASP A 333 15.28 -31.95 1.50
N ALA A 334 16.45 -31.53 1.03
CA ALA A 334 16.61 -30.32 0.24
C ALA A 334 15.78 -30.37 -1.04
N MET A 335 15.74 -31.53 -1.70
CA MET A 335 14.92 -31.77 -2.89
C MET A 335 13.40 -31.72 -2.63
N LYS A 336 12.96 -31.75 -1.37
CA LYS A 336 11.55 -31.55 -1.01
C LYS A 336 11.19 -30.06 -0.88
N SER A 337 12.18 -29.16 -0.75
CA SER A 337 11.89 -27.75 -0.55
C SER A 337 11.30 -27.11 -1.81
N LYS A 338 10.19 -26.38 -1.65
CA LYS A 338 9.37 -25.88 -2.77
C LYS A 338 8.92 -24.43 -2.56
N ILE A 339 8.91 -23.68 -3.66
CA ILE A 339 8.21 -22.40 -3.74
C ILE A 339 6.98 -22.59 -4.66
N ILE A 340 5.79 -22.23 -4.18
CA ILE A 340 4.53 -22.51 -4.88
C ILE A 340 3.74 -21.22 -5.03
N ILE A 341 3.33 -20.88 -6.25
CA ILE A 341 2.55 -19.66 -6.54
C ILE A 341 1.39 -20.00 -7.47
N ASN A 342 0.15 -19.93 -6.98
CA ASN A 342 -1.02 -20.39 -7.73
C ASN A 342 -1.62 -19.31 -8.65
N GLY A 343 -1.32 -18.03 -8.43
CA GLY A 343 -1.76 -16.91 -9.26
C GLY A 343 -0.69 -16.37 -10.19
N ASN A 344 -0.83 -15.11 -10.60
CA ASN A 344 0.11 -14.45 -11.50
C ASN A 344 1.48 -14.27 -10.83
N VAL A 345 2.54 -14.41 -11.61
CA VAL A 345 3.94 -14.29 -11.12
C VAL A 345 4.62 -13.13 -11.85
N MET A 346 5.06 -12.11 -11.13
CA MET A 346 5.83 -10.98 -11.67
C MET A 346 7.21 -10.94 -11.02
N ILE A 347 8.26 -11.10 -11.82
CA ILE A 347 9.66 -11.11 -11.41
C ILE A 347 10.43 -10.08 -12.23
N ASN A 348 10.88 -8.99 -11.58
CA ASN A 348 11.55 -7.89 -12.28
C ASN A 348 13.07 -7.86 -12.05
N GLY A 349 13.59 -8.26 -10.90
CA GLY A 349 15.04 -8.39 -10.73
C GLY A 349 15.52 -9.83 -10.89
N GLY A 350 16.84 -9.97 -10.93
CA GLY A 350 17.59 -11.21 -10.76
C GLY A 350 18.85 -10.94 -9.93
N THR A 351 19.65 -11.94 -9.58
CA THR A 351 20.88 -11.71 -8.79
C THR A 351 22.13 -11.52 -9.64
N PHE A 352 23.30 -11.22 -9.09
CA PHE A 352 24.52 -10.83 -9.82
C PHE A 352 25.51 -12.00 -10.05
N LEU A 353 26.47 -11.78 -10.95
CA LEU A 353 27.62 -12.67 -11.15
C LEU A 353 28.59 -12.56 -9.97
N ILE A 354 29.01 -13.65 -9.33
CA ILE A 354 30.14 -13.65 -8.37
C ILE A 354 31.43 -13.97 -9.13
N ASP A 355 32.49 -13.16 -8.96
CA ASP A 355 33.84 -13.50 -9.40
C ASP A 355 34.35 -14.65 -8.50
N PRO A 356 34.51 -15.87 -9.01
CA PRO A 356 34.88 -17.03 -8.18
C PRO A 356 36.33 -16.94 -7.68
N ILE A 357 37.17 -16.07 -8.25
CA ILE A 357 38.55 -15.86 -7.83
C ILE A 357 38.61 -14.82 -6.70
N LYS A 358 37.73 -13.80 -6.74
CA LYS A 358 37.75 -12.69 -5.77
C LYS A 358 36.67 -12.78 -4.69
N GLY A 359 35.66 -13.63 -4.87
CA GLY A 359 34.48 -13.69 -4.02
C GLY A 359 33.64 -12.41 -4.04
N THR A 360 33.87 -11.52 -5.01
CA THR A 360 33.19 -10.22 -5.11
C THR A 360 32.13 -10.26 -6.21
N PRO A 361 30.99 -9.58 -6.03
CA PRO A 361 30.06 -9.32 -7.12
C PRO A 361 30.77 -8.67 -8.31
N VAL A 362 30.58 -9.22 -9.50
CA VAL A 362 30.89 -8.56 -10.76
C VAL A 362 29.66 -7.75 -11.12
N PHE A 363 29.80 -6.42 -11.08
CA PHE A 363 28.81 -5.47 -11.55
C PHE A 363 29.27 -4.89 -12.89
N PRO A 364 28.99 -5.52 -14.05
CA PRO A 364 29.13 -4.82 -15.30
C PRO A 364 27.89 -3.93 -15.44
N ASN A 365 28.09 -2.64 -15.74
CA ASN A 365 27.02 -1.68 -16.04
C ASN A 365 26.05 -2.13 -17.17
N ASP A 366 26.28 -3.29 -17.79
CA ASP A 366 25.57 -3.81 -18.95
C ASP A 366 25.52 -5.36 -18.99
N ALA A 367 25.81 -6.10 -17.89
CA ALA A 367 25.73 -7.57 -17.91
C ALA A 367 24.49 -8.07 -17.18
N PRO A 368 23.92 -9.19 -17.66
CA PRO A 368 22.71 -9.73 -17.07
C PRO A 368 23.00 -10.38 -15.72
N GLN A 369 22.02 -10.24 -14.85
CA GLN A 369 21.90 -10.91 -13.56
C GLN A 369 21.82 -12.46 -13.74
N ILE A 370 22.43 -13.27 -12.87
CA ILE A 370 22.49 -14.74 -12.92
C ILE A 370 21.22 -15.41 -12.38
N GLU A 371 20.58 -14.93 -11.31
CA GLU A 371 19.42 -15.67 -10.78
C GLU A 371 18.14 -15.29 -11.50
N ASP A 372 17.97 -15.94 -12.62
CA ASP A 372 16.72 -16.08 -13.33
C ASP A 372 15.76 -16.90 -12.48
N ALA A 373 14.90 -16.26 -11.69
CA ALA A 373 13.62 -16.79 -11.19
C ALA A 373 13.60 -18.18 -10.50
N SER A 374 14.76 -18.83 -10.27
CA SER A 374 15.07 -20.03 -9.46
C SER A 374 16.15 -20.92 -10.08
N CYS A 375 16.77 -21.80 -9.29
CA CYS A 375 17.72 -22.79 -9.78
C CYS A 375 17.14 -23.66 -10.91
N ALA A 376 17.74 -23.56 -12.10
CA ALA A 376 17.55 -24.52 -13.18
C ALA A 376 18.52 -25.71 -13.02
N TRP A 377 18.03 -26.91 -13.29
CA TRP A 377 18.74 -28.18 -13.18
C TRP A 377 19.26 -28.58 -14.54
N ASN A 378 20.50 -29.07 -14.67
CA ASN A 378 21.11 -29.46 -15.96
C ASN A 378 20.90 -30.96 -16.32
N ASP A 379 20.49 -31.79 -15.36
CA ASP A 379 19.94 -33.14 -15.57
C ASP A 379 19.12 -33.59 -14.35
N SER A 380 18.43 -34.74 -14.40
CA SER A 380 17.78 -35.34 -13.21
C SER A 380 18.78 -35.86 -12.18
N ASP A 381 20.01 -36.13 -12.61
CA ASP A 381 21.06 -36.76 -11.81
C ASP A 381 22.16 -35.77 -11.39
N GLU A 382 22.09 -34.52 -11.87
CA GLU A 382 23.03 -33.45 -11.52
C GLU A 382 22.44 -32.54 -10.42
N ILE A 383 23.29 -32.06 -9.51
CA ILE A 383 22.91 -31.15 -8.44
C ILE A 383 22.51 -29.80 -9.06
N ALA A 384 21.40 -29.19 -8.58
CA ALA A 384 21.08 -27.79 -8.92
C ALA A 384 22.31 -26.93 -8.75
N SER A 385 22.68 -26.20 -9.78
CA SER A 385 23.74 -25.23 -9.71
C SER A 385 23.16 -23.89 -10.09
N TYR A 386 23.31 -22.88 -9.22
CA TYR A 386 23.64 -21.56 -9.74
C TYR A 386 24.89 -21.79 -10.56
N LYS A 387 24.83 -21.56 -11.87
CA LYS A 387 25.94 -21.94 -12.73
C LYS A 387 27.21 -21.29 -12.21
N ASN A 388 28.21 -22.10 -11.85
CA ASN A 388 29.55 -21.60 -11.58
C ASN A 388 30.03 -20.85 -12.83
N PHE A 389 30.22 -19.55 -12.69
CA PHE A 389 30.86 -18.73 -13.71
C PHE A 389 32.27 -19.30 -13.97
N GLU A 390 32.59 -19.69 -15.20
CA GLU A 390 33.98 -19.98 -15.53
C GLU A 390 34.74 -18.65 -15.65
N PRO A 391 35.75 -18.39 -14.79
CA PRO A 391 36.45 -17.10 -14.72
C PRO A 391 37.32 -16.78 -15.94
N GLN A 392 37.37 -17.66 -16.94
CA GLN A 392 38.29 -17.59 -18.07
C GLN A 392 37.71 -16.84 -19.29
N GLY A 393 36.46 -16.37 -19.23
CA GLY A 393 35.78 -15.68 -20.33
C GLY A 393 35.99 -14.15 -20.37
N THR A 394 36.06 -13.61 -21.59
CA THR A 394 36.07 -12.15 -21.86
C THR A 394 34.72 -11.50 -21.52
N ALA A 395 34.63 -10.16 -21.54
CA ALA A 395 33.36 -9.44 -21.38
C ALA A 395 32.28 -9.87 -22.39
N ALA A 396 32.69 -10.31 -23.59
CA ALA A 396 31.81 -10.86 -24.60
C ALA A 396 31.22 -12.23 -24.21
N ASP A 397 31.91 -13.01 -23.37
CA ASP A 397 31.40 -14.29 -22.87
C ASP A 397 30.37 -14.10 -21.75
N ARG A 398 30.39 -12.96 -21.05
CA ARG A 398 29.35 -12.55 -20.08
C ARG A 398 28.03 -12.16 -20.75
N GLN A 399 28.08 -11.58 -21.94
CA GLN A 399 26.86 -11.25 -22.72
C GLN A 399 26.18 -12.52 -23.26
N LYS A 400 26.95 -13.56 -23.64
CA LYS A 400 26.43 -14.84 -24.17
C LYS A 400 25.52 -15.66 -23.24
N PHE A 401 25.46 -15.35 -21.93
CA PHE A 401 24.60 -16.10 -21.00
C PHE A 401 23.12 -15.92 -21.38
N HIS A 402 22.72 -14.66 -21.63
CA HIS A 402 21.38 -14.27 -22.07
C HIS A 402 21.33 -13.83 -23.54
N SER A 403 22.40 -13.25 -24.08
CA SER A 403 22.43 -12.71 -25.46
C SER A 403 23.63 -13.20 -26.27
N ASP A 404 23.39 -14.02 -27.28
CA ASP A 404 24.31 -14.08 -28.42
C ASP A 404 23.98 -12.90 -29.35
N THR A 405 24.76 -11.81 -29.24
CA THR A 405 24.60 -10.62 -30.06
C THR A 405 25.05 -10.81 -31.50
N ASP A 406 25.80 -11.88 -31.81
CA ASP A 406 26.62 -11.89 -33.02
C ASP A 406 26.28 -12.93 -34.09
N ASN A 407 25.44 -13.98 -33.90
CA ASN A 407 24.72 -14.62 -35.04
C ASN A 407 23.79 -15.84 -34.79
N LYS A 408 23.44 -16.31 -33.58
CA LYS A 408 22.62 -17.55 -33.49
C LYS A 408 21.42 -17.61 -32.54
N GLY A 409 20.89 -16.48 -32.04
CA GLY A 409 19.47 -16.39 -31.66
C GLY A 409 18.94 -17.37 -30.60
N THR A 410 19.80 -17.89 -29.72
CA THR A 410 19.43 -18.74 -28.58
C THR A 410 20.32 -18.41 -27.38
N SER A 411 19.71 -18.18 -26.21
CA SER A 411 20.46 -18.10 -24.94
C SER A 411 20.98 -19.49 -24.56
N TRP A 412 22.09 -19.58 -23.82
CA TRP A 412 22.67 -20.88 -23.42
C TRP A 412 21.64 -21.74 -22.67
N ILE A 413 20.85 -21.12 -21.80
CA ILE A 413 19.77 -21.76 -21.05
C ILE A 413 18.63 -22.22 -21.95
N ALA A 414 18.28 -21.47 -23.00
CA ALA A 414 17.33 -21.92 -24.01
C ALA A 414 17.87 -23.13 -24.81
N ASP A 415 19.17 -23.20 -25.07
CA ASP A 415 19.80 -24.35 -25.70
C ASP A 415 19.88 -25.57 -24.78
N GLN A 416 20.16 -25.37 -23.49
CA GLN A 416 20.09 -26.44 -22.49
C GLN A 416 18.64 -26.97 -22.36
N TYR A 417 17.65 -26.07 -22.33
CA TYR A 417 16.24 -26.47 -22.28
C TYR A 417 15.83 -27.28 -23.52
N LYS A 418 16.20 -26.82 -24.72
CA LYS A 418 15.97 -27.57 -25.98
C LYS A 418 16.64 -28.93 -26.00
N SER A 419 17.79 -29.05 -25.33
CA SER A 419 18.51 -30.30 -25.17
C SER A 419 17.92 -31.17 -24.05
N ASN A 420 16.81 -30.76 -23.42
CA ASN A 420 16.17 -31.40 -22.26
C ASN A 420 17.08 -31.51 -21.02
N LEU A 421 18.07 -30.61 -20.95
CA LEU A 421 19.03 -30.52 -19.87
C LEU A 421 18.52 -29.57 -18.78
N ALA A 422 18.02 -28.38 -19.14
CA ALA A 422 17.50 -27.40 -18.17
C ALA A 422 16.08 -27.74 -17.66
N LYS A 423 15.85 -27.84 -16.33
CA LYS A 423 14.53 -28.13 -15.72
C LYS A 423 14.26 -27.29 -14.47
N GLY A 424 13.01 -26.86 -14.26
CA GLY A 424 12.59 -26.00 -13.13
C GLY A 424 11.67 -26.69 -12.11
N TYR A 425 12.13 -27.72 -11.42
CA TYR A 425 11.27 -28.54 -10.54
C TYR A 425 11.07 -28.00 -9.12
N SER A 426 11.94 -27.09 -8.69
CA SER A 426 11.94 -26.50 -7.34
C SER A 426 10.79 -25.52 -7.10
N ASN A 427 10.12 -25.05 -8.16
CA ASN A 427 9.01 -24.11 -8.06
C ASN A 427 7.81 -24.60 -8.85
N LEU A 428 6.63 -24.42 -8.27
CA LEU A 428 5.36 -24.85 -8.84
C LEU A 428 4.46 -23.64 -9.03
N PHE A 429 4.24 -23.24 -10.28
CA PHE A 429 3.46 -22.05 -10.61
C PHE A 429 2.18 -22.40 -11.35
N GLN A 430 1.04 -21.89 -10.87
CA GLN A 430 -0.28 -22.06 -11.49
C GLN A 430 -0.69 -23.52 -11.72
N VAL A 431 -0.13 -24.43 -10.92
CA VAL A 431 -0.44 -25.88 -10.92
C VAL A 431 -1.73 -26.17 -10.18
N TYR A 432 -2.02 -25.37 -9.15
CA TYR A 432 -3.22 -25.51 -8.35
C TYR A 432 -4.14 -24.29 -8.49
N ASN A 433 -5.45 -24.51 -8.33
CA ASN A 433 -6.47 -23.47 -8.50
C ASN A 433 -7.52 -23.58 -7.39
N PHE A 434 -7.21 -23.01 -6.23
CA PHE A 434 -8.12 -22.98 -5.08
C PHE A 434 -8.81 -21.63 -4.98
N LYS A 435 -10.13 -21.65 -4.74
CA LYS A 435 -10.93 -20.42 -4.62
C LYS A 435 -11.53 -20.24 -3.22
N ASN A 436 -11.53 -21.29 -2.40
CA ASN A 436 -12.12 -21.29 -1.06
C ASN A 436 -11.04 -21.45 0.01
N GLU A 437 -11.13 -20.66 1.07
CA GLU A 437 -10.24 -20.67 2.23
C GLU A 437 -10.04 -22.07 2.86
N SER A 438 -11.12 -22.84 2.98
CA SER A 438 -11.06 -24.20 3.52
C SER A 438 -10.30 -25.19 2.62
N GLU A 439 -10.31 -24.95 1.30
CA GLU A 439 -9.54 -25.74 0.35
C GLU A 439 -8.05 -25.42 0.46
N ILE A 440 -7.70 -24.13 0.61
CA ILE A 440 -6.31 -23.67 0.79
C ILE A 440 -5.69 -24.33 2.01
N GLY A 441 -6.35 -24.28 3.17
CA GLY A 441 -5.83 -24.89 4.41
C GLY A 441 -5.70 -26.41 4.30
N THR A 442 -6.66 -27.08 3.66
CA THR A 442 -6.62 -28.53 3.43
C THR A 442 -5.48 -28.92 2.48
N TRP A 443 -5.30 -28.18 1.39
CA TRP A 443 -4.23 -28.36 0.43
C TRP A 443 -2.86 -28.18 1.07
N PHE A 444 -2.67 -27.07 1.79
CA PHE A 444 -1.39 -26.78 2.41
C PHE A 444 -1.03 -27.82 3.49
N SER A 445 -2.02 -28.28 4.26
CA SER A 445 -1.82 -29.37 5.23
C SER A 445 -1.38 -30.68 4.54
N LYS A 446 -1.99 -31.02 3.40
CA LYS A 446 -1.57 -32.18 2.59
C LYS A 446 -0.14 -32.02 2.06
N LEU A 447 0.22 -30.82 1.60
CA LEU A 447 1.58 -30.54 1.13
C LEU A 447 2.61 -30.77 2.24
N LYS A 448 2.37 -30.29 3.47
CA LYS A 448 3.26 -30.53 4.62
C LYS A 448 3.42 -32.02 4.93
N MET A 449 2.33 -32.79 4.85
CA MET A 449 2.33 -34.22 5.19
C MET A 449 2.96 -35.11 4.12
N PHE A 450 2.77 -34.79 2.84
CA PHE A 450 3.11 -35.67 1.72
C PHE A 450 4.12 -35.04 0.76
N ASN A 451 4.97 -34.13 1.27
CA ASN A 451 5.97 -33.47 0.44
C ASN A 451 6.99 -34.49 -0.12
N GLN A 452 7.04 -34.60 -1.44
CA GLN A 452 7.95 -35.50 -2.14
C GLN A 452 9.11 -34.72 -2.77
N PRO A 453 10.30 -35.34 -2.88
CA PRO A 453 11.39 -34.75 -3.64
C PRO A 453 10.89 -34.42 -5.05
N PHE A 454 11.28 -33.27 -5.58
CA PHE A 454 10.77 -32.80 -6.86
C PHE A 454 11.13 -33.73 -8.04
N SER A 455 12.16 -34.57 -7.92
CA SER A 455 12.54 -35.60 -8.89
C SER A 455 11.47 -36.68 -9.09
N PHE A 456 10.54 -36.83 -8.14
CA PHE A 456 9.41 -37.75 -8.20
C PHE A 456 8.07 -37.04 -8.46
N TYR A 457 8.09 -35.71 -8.65
CA TYR A 457 6.90 -34.90 -8.71
C TYR A 457 6.47 -34.65 -10.17
N SER A 458 5.30 -35.15 -10.54
CA SER A 458 4.59 -34.77 -11.77
C SER A 458 3.38 -33.92 -11.38
N PRO A 459 3.31 -32.62 -11.75
CA PRO A 459 2.13 -31.81 -11.46
C PRO A 459 0.88 -32.41 -12.13
N GLU A 460 -0.25 -32.44 -11.41
CA GLU A 460 -1.54 -32.93 -11.96
C GLU A 460 -2.05 -32.05 -13.10
N ASN A 461 -1.74 -30.74 -13.05
CA ASN A 461 -1.98 -29.77 -14.11
C ASN A 461 -0.67 -29.07 -14.44
N ASP A 462 -0.12 -29.38 -15.61
CA ASP A 462 1.13 -28.80 -16.09
C ASP A 462 0.82 -27.72 -17.13
N PRO A 463 0.79 -26.43 -16.75
CA PRO A 463 0.37 -25.37 -17.64
C PRO A 463 1.38 -25.20 -18.80
N SER A 464 0.87 -25.18 -20.03
CA SER A 464 1.70 -24.88 -21.21
C SER A 464 2.11 -23.41 -21.30
N LYS A 465 1.40 -22.54 -20.56
CA LYS A 465 1.68 -21.11 -20.44
C LYS A 465 1.43 -20.65 -19.00
N LEU A 466 2.28 -19.77 -18.49
CA LEU A 466 2.08 -19.12 -17.19
C LEU A 466 1.63 -17.69 -17.39
N LYS A 467 0.66 -17.23 -16.60
CA LYS A 467 0.27 -15.83 -16.60
C LYS A 467 1.20 -15.00 -15.70
N GLY A 468 1.85 -13.98 -16.23
CA GLY A 468 2.84 -13.24 -15.46
C GLY A 468 3.79 -12.38 -16.29
N PHE A 469 4.87 -11.97 -15.65
CA PHE A 469 5.95 -11.19 -16.23
C PHE A 469 7.29 -11.65 -15.66
N CYS A 470 8.30 -11.80 -16.52
CA CYS A 470 9.68 -12.02 -16.14
C CYS A 470 10.59 -11.32 -17.14
N ASN A 471 11.62 -10.64 -16.65
CA ASN A 471 12.57 -9.93 -17.51
C ASN A 471 13.42 -10.87 -18.39
N TYR A 472 13.69 -12.07 -17.90
CA TYR A 472 14.56 -13.06 -18.53
C TYR A 472 13.76 -14.34 -18.78
N GLU A 473 14.06 -15.40 -18.04
CA GLU A 473 13.35 -16.67 -18.07
C GLU A 473 12.92 -17.12 -16.67
N MET A 474 12.00 -18.08 -16.63
CA MET A 474 11.42 -18.59 -15.41
C MET A 474 11.46 -20.11 -15.37
N ALA A 475 12.23 -20.68 -14.44
CA ALA A 475 12.27 -22.12 -14.22
C ALA A 475 11.14 -22.53 -13.25
N ALA A 476 10.14 -23.25 -13.77
CA ALA A 476 8.99 -23.69 -12.97
C ALA A 476 8.35 -24.94 -13.57
N ASN A 477 7.60 -25.70 -12.77
CA ASN A 477 6.83 -26.86 -13.22
C ASN A 477 7.65 -27.90 -14.02
N GLY A 478 8.96 -27.97 -13.81
CA GLY A 478 9.86 -28.83 -14.57
C GLY A 478 10.27 -28.30 -15.95
N LYS A 479 9.97 -27.03 -16.25
CA LYS A 479 10.20 -26.40 -17.56
C LYS A 479 10.84 -25.03 -17.42
N MET A 480 11.32 -24.51 -18.55
CA MET A 480 11.70 -23.11 -18.70
C MET A 480 10.61 -22.36 -19.46
N TYR A 481 10.07 -21.33 -18.82
CA TYR A 481 9.11 -20.41 -19.41
C TYR A 481 9.82 -19.13 -19.83
N PHE A 482 9.49 -18.66 -21.02
CA PHE A 482 10.06 -17.45 -21.57
C PHE A 482 8.96 -16.48 -21.97
N MET A 483 9.28 -15.19 -21.99
CA MET A 483 8.33 -14.18 -22.47
C MET A 483 8.03 -14.39 -23.96
N ASP A 484 6.75 -14.56 -24.31
CA ASP A 484 6.28 -14.69 -25.69
C ASP A 484 5.95 -13.29 -26.26
N ILE A 485 6.87 -12.73 -27.04
CA ILE A 485 6.78 -11.37 -27.61
C ILE A 485 6.25 -11.42 -29.06
N SER A 486 5.91 -12.61 -29.58
CA SER A 486 5.66 -12.82 -31.01
C SER A 486 4.18 -12.67 -31.43
N ASP A 487 3.25 -12.86 -30.50
CA ASP A 487 1.79 -12.76 -30.72
C ASP A 487 1.18 -11.58 -29.94
N VAL A 488 1.76 -10.39 -30.12
CA VAL A 488 1.31 -9.18 -29.43
C VAL A 488 0.15 -8.54 -30.20
N ASP A 489 -1.08 -8.92 -29.86
CA ASP A 489 -2.22 -8.01 -30.03
C ASP A 489 -2.20 -7.09 -28.81
N LEU A 490 -1.59 -5.91 -28.97
CA LEU A 490 -1.67 -4.86 -27.95
C LEU A 490 -3.15 -4.56 -27.74
N GLY A 491 -3.67 -4.95 -26.58
CA GLY A 491 -5.03 -4.67 -26.16
C GLY A 491 -5.38 -3.24 -26.52
N ASN A 492 -6.54 -3.05 -27.15
CA ASN A 492 -6.94 -1.74 -27.63
C ASN A 492 -6.79 -0.71 -26.51
N LYS A 493 -6.38 0.50 -26.87
CA LYS A 493 -6.19 1.64 -25.97
C LYS A 493 -7.35 1.85 -24.97
N SER A 494 -8.56 1.39 -25.31
CA SER A 494 -9.75 1.34 -24.45
C SER A 494 -9.63 0.47 -23.19
N ASP A 495 -8.71 -0.50 -23.13
CA ASP A 495 -8.47 -1.34 -21.95
C ASP A 495 -7.44 -0.70 -21.02
N LEU A 496 -6.57 0.17 -21.55
CA LEU A 496 -5.64 1.01 -20.78
C LEU A 496 -6.30 2.33 -20.30
N GLU A 497 -7.37 2.78 -20.97
CA GLU A 497 -8.14 3.99 -20.63
C GLU A 497 -9.29 3.71 -19.63
N LYS A 498 -9.49 2.45 -19.20
CA LYS A 498 -10.47 2.07 -18.16
C LYS A 498 -9.90 2.04 -16.73
N VAL A 499 -8.62 2.33 -16.58
CA VAL A 499 -8.00 2.55 -15.26
C VAL A 499 -8.47 3.90 -14.73
N ASP A 500 -9.66 3.90 -14.12
CA ASP A 500 -10.13 4.98 -13.28
C ASP A 500 -9.18 5.07 -12.07
N GLU A 501 -8.53 6.22 -11.89
CA GLU A 501 -7.54 6.53 -10.84
C GLU A 501 -8.10 6.35 -9.41
N SER A 502 -9.39 6.05 -9.25
CA SER A 502 -10.10 5.98 -7.98
C SER A 502 -10.24 4.58 -7.35
N SER A 503 -9.73 3.49 -7.94
CA SER A 503 -9.75 2.19 -7.25
C SER A 503 -8.53 1.31 -7.51
N LEU A 504 -7.86 0.95 -6.42
CA LEU A 504 -6.90 -0.16 -6.32
C LEU A 504 -7.43 -1.47 -6.93
N VAL A 505 -8.75 -1.57 -7.10
CA VAL A 505 -9.47 -2.69 -7.73
C VAL A 505 -9.52 -2.56 -9.25
N GLY A 506 -9.70 -1.36 -9.81
CA GLY A 506 -9.71 -1.09 -11.25
C GLY A 506 -8.32 -1.28 -11.86
N SER A 507 -7.32 -0.56 -11.34
CA SER A 507 -5.92 -0.68 -11.82
C SER A 507 -5.36 -2.10 -11.68
N LYS A 508 -5.69 -2.79 -10.58
CA LYS A 508 -5.27 -4.18 -10.35
C LYS A 508 -5.98 -5.17 -11.26
N THR A 509 -7.29 -5.04 -11.48
CA THR A 509 -8.03 -5.97 -12.34
C THR A 509 -7.62 -5.78 -13.79
N ASP A 510 -7.45 -4.53 -14.24
CA ASP A 510 -6.98 -4.21 -15.58
C ASP A 510 -5.52 -4.64 -15.78
N PHE A 511 -4.66 -4.53 -14.76
CA PHE A 511 -3.30 -5.07 -14.75
C PHE A 511 -3.27 -6.60 -14.76
N GLU A 512 -4.00 -7.26 -13.85
CA GLU A 512 -4.12 -8.71 -13.83
C GLU A 512 -4.64 -9.23 -15.17
N ASN A 513 -5.48 -8.48 -15.88
CA ASN A 513 -5.96 -8.81 -17.22
C ASN A 513 -4.97 -8.48 -18.34
N SER A 514 -4.04 -7.54 -18.13
CA SER A 514 -3.00 -7.16 -19.09
C SER A 514 -1.70 -7.96 -18.94
N LEU A 515 -1.53 -8.71 -17.84
CA LEU A 515 -0.40 -9.62 -17.66
C LEU A 515 -0.38 -10.71 -18.75
N TYR A 516 0.80 -10.90 -19.32
CA TYR A 516 1.02 -11.72 -20.50
C TYR A 516 1.16 -13.20 -20.12
N TYR A 517 1.17 -14.03 -21.15
CA TYR A 517 1.52 -15.43 -21.00
C TYR A 517 2.99 -15.63 -21.31
N LEU A 518 3.73 -16.18 -20.32
CA LEU A 518 5.02 -16.81 -20.51
C LEU A 518 4.77 -18.18 -21.15
N ASN A 519 5.50 -18.51 -22.21
CA ASN A 519 5.29 -19.72 -23.00
C ASN A 519 6.52 -20.62 -22.94
N ILE A 520 6.29 -21.92 -23.09
CA ILE A 520 7.34 -22.90 -23.30
C ILE A 520 7.74 -22.76 -24.77
N ASN A 521 8.87 -22.10 -25.06
CA ASN A 521 9.18 -21.75 -26.44
C ASN A 521 9.69 -22.97 -27.24
N ASP A 522 8.81 -23.54 -28.06
CA ASP A 522 9.10 -24.62 -29.03
C ASP A 522 9.60 -24.07 -30.40
N LYS A 523 9.77 -22.74 -30.55
CA LYS A 523 10.14 -22.11 -31.83
C LYS A 523 11.51 -21.44 -31.79
N GLU A 524 12.26 -21.64 -32.87
CA GLU A 524 13.53 -21.00 -33.17
C GLU A 524 13.39 -19.46 -33.07
N THR A 525 14.38 -18.81 -32.44
CA THR A 525 14.57 -17.35 -32.32
C THR A 525 13.76 -16.63 -31.23
N GLN A 526 14.32 -16.58 -30.02
CA GLN A 526 14.15 -15.41 -29.17
C GLN A 526 15.21 -14.39 -29.54
N LYS A 527 14.78 -13.18 -29.92
CA LYS A 527 15.69 -12.04 -30.04
C LYS A 527 15.82 -11.39 -28.67
N TYR A 528 16.84 -11.77 -27.90
CA TYR A 528 17.31 -10.92 -26.81
C TYR A 528 17.87 -9.65 -27.44
N LEU A 529 17.24 -8.51 -27.17
CA LEU A 529 17.82 -7.22 -27.54
C LEU A 529 18.85 -6.88 -26.45
N PRO A 530 20.17 -6.92 -26.75
CA PRO A 530 21.17 -6.55 -25.77
C PRO A 530 20.95 -5.11 -25.33
N GLY A 531 21.05 -4.87 -24.03
CA GLY A 531 21.17 -3.52 -23.47
C GLY A 531 22.34 -2.83 -24.14
N GLY A 532 22.04 -1.87 -25.01
CA GLY A 532 23.03 -1.10 -25.74
C GLY A 532 22.31 -0.02 -26.50
N SER A 533 22.50 1.22 -26.05
CA SER A 533 22.12 2.50 -26.69
C SER A 533 21.68 2.39 -28.16
N MET A 534 20.40 2.09 -28.43
CA MET A 534 19.81 2.37 -29.73
C MET A 534 19.16 3.74 -29.69
N GLN A 535 20.01 4.75 -29.80
CA GLN A 535 19.63 6.07 -30.28
C GLN A 535 19.34 5.92 -31.79
N TRP A 536 18.15 5.46 -32.16
CA TRP A 536 17.69 5.45 -33.55
C TRP A 536 16.36 6.19 -33.66
N GLU A 537 16.50 7.43 -34.13
CA GLU A 537 15.54 8.27 -34.87
C GLU A 537 14.04 7.98 -34.66
N TRP A 538 13.48 8.68 -33.67
CA TRP A 538 12.05 8.81 -33.40
C TRP A 538 11.29 9.75 -34.37
N ASP A 539 11.94 10.22 -35.44
CA ASP A 539 11.33 11.15 -36.40
C ASP A 539 10.72 10.43 -37.61
N SER A 540 9.65 9.67 -37.37
CA SER A 540 8.58 9.56 -38.38
C SER A 540 7.23 9.34 -37.72
N VAL A 541 6.68 10.45 -37.21
CA VAL A 541 5.26 10.62 -36.93
C VAL A 541 4.45 10.14 -38.14
N SER A 542 3.75 9.01 -38.01
CA SER A 542 2.71 8.65 -38.96
C SER A 542 1.62 9.72 -38.88
N LYS A 543 1.41 10.47 -39.97
CA LYS A 543 0.54 11.64 -40.12
C LYS A 543 -0.95 11.48 -39.73
N ASN A 544 -1.37 10.37 -39.15
CA ASN A 544 -2.78 10.07 -38.87
C ASN A 544 -3.14 9.82 -37.40
N GLY A 545 -2.27 10.15 -36.42
CA GLY A 545 -2.67 10.20 -35.01
C GLY A 545 -3.13 8.89 -34.36
N LEU A 546 -3.03 7.76 -35.07
CA LEU A 546 -3.18 6.42 -34.52
C LEU A 546 -1.78 5.93 -34.16
N LEU A 547 -1.55 5.69 -32.86
CA LEU A 547 -0.38 4.99 -32.36
C LEU A 547 -0.34 3.61 -33.03
N ASN A 548 0.55 3.48 -34.02
CA ASN A 548 0.86 2.20 -34.64
C ASN A 548 1.70 1.42 -33.61
N LEU A 549 1.02 0.74 -32.69
CA LEU A 549 1.59 -0.09 -31.64
C LEU A 549 2.18 -1.38 -32.25
N LYS A 550 3.16 -1.25 -33.14
CA LYS A 550 4.14 -2.32 -33.41
C LYS A 550 5.28 -2.13 -32.42
N GLY A 551 4.98 -2.24 -31.13
CA GLY A 551 5.93 -1.99 -30.05
C GLY A 551 6.90 -3.16 -29.88
N THR A 552 8.17 -2.85 -29.67
CA THR A 552 9.24 -3.81 -29.37
C THR A 552 9.16 -4.27 -27.89
N TYR A 553 9.88 -5.34 -27.50
CA TYR A 553 10.05 -5.75 -26.08
C TYR A 553 10.40 -4.56 -25.18
N PHE A 554 11.19 -3.62 -25.69
CA PHE A 554 11.60 -2.40 -25.00
C PHE A 554 10.42 -1.46 -24.65
N ASP A 555 9.42 -1.34 -25.52
CA ASP A 555 8.24 -0.49 -25.27
C ASP A 555 7.32 -1.10 -24.21
N TYR A 556 7.15 -2.42 -24.23
CA TYR A 556 6.39 -3.15 -23.22
C TYR A 556 7.09 -3.11 -21.86
N TYR A 557 8.39 -3.42 -21.84
CA TYR A 557 9.25 -3.31 -20.66
C TYR A 557 9.17 -1.91 -20.05
N ASN A 558 9.36 -0.85 -20.85
CA ASN A 558 9.24 0.53 -20.37
C ASN A 558 7.83 0.82 -19.83
N THR A 559 6.78 0.25 -20.42
CA THR A 559 5.42 0.42 -19.89
C THR A 559 5.25 -0.26 -18.52
N VAL A 560 5.82 -1.46 -18.33
CA VAL A 560 5.81 -2.16 -17.05
C VAL A 560 6.61 -1.40 -15.99
N GLU A 561 7.85 -1.01 -16.31
CA GLU A 561 8.74 -0.35 -15.36
C GLU A 561 8.32 1.10 -15.07
N THR A 562 7.98 1.89 -16.09
CA THR A 562 7.76 3.34 -15.92
C THR A 562 6.31 3.73 -15.62
N LYS A 563 5.35 2.83 -15.87
CA LYS A 563 3.93 3.07 -15.61
C LYS A 563 3.33 2.12 -14.59
N PHE A 564 3.35 0.81 -14.84
CA PHE A 564 2.62 -0.16 -14.01
C PHE A 564 3.24 -0.36 -12.64
N LEU A 565 4.55 -0.56 -12.55
CA LEU A 565 5.25 -0.73 -11.27
C LEU A 565 5.04 0.48 -10.35
N PRO A 566 5.24 1.73 -10.81
CA PRO A 566 4.89 2.91 -10.03
C PRO A 566 3.41 2.96 -9.60
N GLU A 567 2.47 2.57 -10.46
CA GLU A 567 1.03 2.53 -10.15
C GLU A 567 0.66 1.47 -9.11
N ILE A 568 1.38 0.35 -9.01
CA ILE A 568 1.22 -0.66 -7.95
C ILE A 568 1.94 -0.23 -6.66
N LYS A 569 3.17 0.29 -6.77
CA LYS A 569 3.96 0.75 -5.62
C LYS A 569 3.29 1.92 -4.91
N LYS A 570 2.77 2.91 -5.63
CA LYS A 570 2.20 4.14 -5.05
C LYS A 570 1.08 3.88 -4.00
N PRO A 571 0.03 3.09 -4.28
CA PRO A 571 -0.99 2.78 -3.28
C PRO A 571 -0.49 1.84 -2.18
N LEU A 572 0.43 0.91 -2.48
CA LEU A 572 1.05 0.06 -1.46
C LEU A 572 1.86 0.90 -0.48
N MET A 573 2.81 1.71 -0.96
CA MET A 573 3.60 2.66 -0.17
C MET A 573 2.73 3.61 0.67
N LYS A 574 1.52 3.92 0.22
CA LYS A 574 0.56 4.74 0.96
C LYS A 574 -0.10 3.99 2.13
N ILE A 575 -0.37 2.69 1.98
CA ILE A 575 -1.01 1.86 3.01
C ILE A 575 0.03 1.28 3.98
N THR A 576 1.18 0.91 3.43
CA THR A 576 2.31 0.37 4.18
C THR A 576 3.05 1.46 4.94
N GLU A 577 2.81 2.74 4.63
CA GLU A 577 3.68 3.84 5.03
C GLU A 577 5.13 3.54 4.56
N ASP A 578 6.13 4.25 5.08
CA ASP A 578 7.57 4.03 4.80
C ASP A 578 8.14 2.67 5.27
N PHE A 579 7.28 1.74 5.69
CA PHE A 579 7.68 0.55 6.41
C PHE A 579 8.16 -0.60 5.52
N VAL A 580 8.26 -0.55 4.19
CA VAL A 580 8.46 -1.82 3.44
C VAL A 580 9.64 -1.90 2.49
N LYS A 581 10.11 -0.80 1.88
CA LYS A 581 11.34 -0.83 1.06
C LYS A 581 12.56 -0.34 1.85
N ARG A 582 13.65 -1.11 1.84
CA ARG A 582 15.02 -0.65 2.18
C ARG A 582 15.69 -0.13 0.90
N ASP A 583 16.00 1.16 0.81
CA ASP A 583 16.70 1.72 -0.35
C ASP A 583 18.00 2.44 0.10
N PRO A 584 19.16 2.18 -0.56
CA PRO A 584 20.47 2.72 -0.15
C PRO A 584 20.65 4.24 -0.38
N GLY A 585 19.86 4.86 -1.26
CA GLY A 585 19.79 6.32 -1.43
C GLY A 585 18.64 6.96 -0.65
N TYR A 586 17.78 6.12 -0.08
CA TYR A 586 16.64 6.52 0.71
C TYR A 586 17.10 6.92 2.11
N GLN A 587 17.32 8.21 2.31
CA GLN A 587 17.05 8.79 3.61
C GLN A 587 15.55 8.59 3.86
N ALA A 588 15.19 7.86 4.93
CA ALA A 588 13.79 7.62 5.29
C ALA A 588 12.95 8.91 5.13
N GLY A 589 11.81 8.74 4.47
CA GLY A 589 11.65 9.28 3.12
C GLY A 589 10.22 9.73 2.79
N VAL A 590 9.23 9.20 3.50
CA VAL A 590 7.92 9.71 3.97
C VAL A 590 7.58 9.01 5.32
N ILE A 591 8.57 8.86 6.18
CA ILE A 591 8.63 9.67 7.38
C ILE A 591 9.49 10.95 7.09
N SER A 592 9.87 11.26 5.84
CA SER A 592 10.79 12.37 5.47
C SER A 592 10.40 13.77 5.86
N HIS A 593 9.20 14.00 6.38
CA HIS A 593 8.92 15.27 7.04
C HIS A 593 8.26 15.12 8.39
N GLN A 594 7.73 13.93 8.75
CA GLN A 594 6.87 13.81 9.93
C GLN A 594 6.97 12.48 10.71
N TYR A 595 8.16 12.10 11.19
CA TYR A 595 8.31 12.10 12.64
C TYR A 595 8.52 13.56 12.84
N LYS A 596 7.43 14.35 12.82
CA LYS A 596 7.56 15.78 12.97
C LYS A 596 8.21 15.76 14.32
N GLU A 597 9.41 16.32 14.42
CA GLU A 597 9.87 16.75 15.70
C GLU A 597 8.67 17.54 16.23
N VAL A 598 7.82 16.87 17.03
CA VAL A 598 6.52 17.43 17.38
C VAL A 598 6.98 18.44 18.36
N THR A 599 6.94 19.68 17.93
CA THR A 599 7.21 20.79 18.79
C THR A 599 6.11 20.73 19.83
N ASP A 600 6.45 20.22 21.01
CA ASP A 600 5.53 20.29 22.13
C ASP A 600 5.25 21.76 22.45
N ASP A 601 4.31 22.02 23.35
CA ASP A 601 3.96 23.39 23.76
C ASP A 601 5.16 24.19 24.32
N SER A 602 6.29 23.51 24.62
CA SER A 602 7.55 24.09 25.10
C SER A 602 8.57 24.41 24.01
N GLY A 603 8.34 24.01 22.75
CA GLY A 603 9.32 24.18 21.67
C GLY A 603 10.25 22.99 21.45
N ALA A 604 10.15 21.94 22.28
CA ALA A 604 11.07 20.80 22.24
C ALA A 604 10.64 19.80 21.18
N LYS A 605 11.64 19.23 20.51
CA LYS A 605 11.47 18.43 19.32
C LYS A 605 11.50 16.94 19.69
N LYS A 606 10.39 16.21 19.48
CA LYS A 606 10.25 14.81 19.91
C LYS A 606 9.98 13.86 18.74
N ASN A 607 10.48 12.61 18.82
CA ASN A 607 10.02 11.56 17.91
C ASN A 607 8.53 11.26 18.23
N PHE A 608 7.75 10.92 17.20
CA PHE A 608 6.30 10.74 17.29
C PHE A 608 5.92 9.41 17.98
N PHE A 609 6.84 8.44 18.07
CA PHE A 609 6.63 7.25 18.88
C PHE A 609 6.55 7.64 20.36
N ASN A 610 7.48 8.49 20.82
CA ASN A 610 7.47 9.05 22.17
C ASN A 610 6.28 9.99 22.36
N TYR A 611 5.92 10.82 21.37
CA TYR A 611 4.71 11.64 21.41
C TYR A 611 3.43 10.81 21.62
N ILE A 612 3.28 9.66 20.94
CA ILE A 612 2.15 8.75 21.20
C ILE A 612 2.15 8.31 22.67
N GLY A 613 3.30 7.91 23.20
CA GLY A 613 3.43 7.49 24.60
C GLY A 613 3.04 8.59 25.58
N GLU A 614 3.49 9.82 25.33
CA GLU A 614 3.18 10.99 26.15
C GLU A 614 1.69 11.35 26.09
N GLU A 615 1.06 11.42 24.91
CA GLU A 615 -0.38 11.73 24.78
C GLU A 615 -1.26 10.64 25.40
N LEU A 616 -0.84 9.37 25.31
CA LEU A 616 -1.51 8.27 26.02
C LEU A 616 -1.31 8.34 27.54
N GLU A 617 -0.14 8.76 28.01
CA GLU A 617 0.13 8.98 29.44
C GLU A 617 -0.68 10.16 29.99
N GLU A 618 -0.84 11.25 29.22
CA GLU A 618 -1.66 12.41 29.61
C GLU A 618 -3.13 12.04 29.83
N CYS A 619 -3.64 10.99 29.17
CA CYS A 619 -4.98 10.47 29.44
C CYS A 619 -5.15 10.01 30.90
N ASN A 620 -4.05 9.70 31.61
CA ASN A 620 -4.08 9.37 33.05
C ASN A 620 -4.59 10.53 33.91
N LEU A 621 -4.36 11.77 33.48
CA LEU A 621 -4.91 12.96 34.16
C LEU A 621 -6.44 13.03 34.04
N MET A 622 -7.03 12.36 33.04
CA MET A 622 -8.46 12.35 32.75
C MET A 622 -9.18 11.20 33.47
N ASP A 623 -8.59 10.00 33.50
CA ASP A 623 -9.12 8.83 34.22
C ASP A 623 -8.02 7.82 34.58
N ASN A 624 -7.51 7.93 35.81
CA ASN A 624 -6.51 7.03 36.38
C ASN A 624 -7.01 5.62 36.71
N SER A 625 -8.30 5.34 36.53
CA SER A 625 -8.82 3.98 36.64
C SER A 625 -8.70 3.22 35.32
N THR A 626 -8.54 3.94 34.21
CA THR A 626 -8.56 3.43 32.83
C THR A 626 -7.17 3.42 32.22
N VAL A 627 -6.33 4.41 32.57
CA VAL A 627 -4.93 4.46 32.14
C VAL A 627 -4.04 3.90 33.24
N ILE A 628 -3.09 3.05 32.87
CA ILE A 628 -2.15 2.38 33.78
C ILE A 628 -0.74 2.68 33.28
N THR A 629 0.05 3.30 34.14
CA THR A 629 1.40 3.77 33.84
C THR A 629 2.47 2.91 34.53
N ASP A 630 3.75 3.13 34.22
CA ASP A 630 4.89 2.41 34.81
C ASP A 630 4.85 2.32 36.34
N GLY A 631 4.43 3.41 37.02
CA GLY A 631 4.39 3.48 38.48
C GLY A 631 3.30 2.61 39.13
N GLU A 632 2.32 2.16 38.36
CA GLU A 632 1.16 1.40 38.82
C GLU A 632 1.28 -0.09 38.47
N LEU A 633 2.19 -0.44 37.57
CA LEU A 633 2.48 -1.81 37.20
C LEU A 633 3.30 -2.51 38.28
N LYS A 634 3.04 -3.81 38.43
CA LYS A 634 3.68 -4.61 39.46
C LYS A 634 4.94 -5.25 38.90
N LEU A 635 6.06 -5.10 39.60
CA LEU A 635 7.27 -5.87 39.31
C LEU A 635 7.04 -7.35 39.60
N ILE A 636 7.40 -8.22 38.66
CA ILE A 636 7.36 -9.65 38.87
C ILE A 636 8.45 -10.01 39.88
N SER A 637 8.08 -10.62 41.01
CA SER A 637 9.02 -10.90 42.12
C SER A 637 10.27 -11.70 41.73
N SER A 638 10.23 -12.44 40.61
CA SER A 638 11.34 -13.21 40.07
C SER A 638 12.20 -12.48 39.03
N SER A 639 11.87 -11.23 38.66
CA SER A 639 12.55 -10.48 37.60
C SER A 639 12.35 -8.97 37.76
N ILE A 640 13.45 -8.23 37.94
CA ILE A 640 13.45 -6.78 38.17
C ILE A 640 13.16 -5.95 36.92
N ASP A 641 13.21 -6.58 35.75
CA ASP A 641 13.03 -6.01 34.41
C ASP A 641 11.65 -6.32 33.81
N LYS A 642 10.78 -7.04 34.53
CA LYS A 642 9.44 -7.40 34.03
C LYS A 642 8.33 -6.79 34.87
N TYR A 643 7.39 -6.18 34.17
CA TYR A 643 6.11 -5.74 34.72
C TYR A 643 5.01 -6.75 34.42
N GLU A 644 4.10 -6.90 35.37
CA GLU A 644 2.81 -7.55 35.20
C GLU A 644 1.68 -6.60 35.61
N ILE A 645 0.49 -6.89 35.09
CA ILE A 645 -0.72 -6.21 35.53
C ILE A 645 -1.05 -6.71 36.94
N GLY A 646 -0.91 -5.83 37.94
CA GLY A 646 -1.02 -6.18 39.36
C GLY A 646 -2.45 -6.46 39.87
N PHE A 647 -3.44 -6.41 38.99
CA PHE A 647 -4.85 -6.60 39.29
C PHE A 647 -5.50 -7.54 38.26
N THR A 648 -6.63 -8.14 38.63
CA THR A 648 -7.42 -8.96 37.69
C THR A 648 -8.18 -8.06 36.72
N PRO A 649 -7.93 -8.14 35.40
CA PRO A 649 -8.64 -7.31 34.44
C PRO A 649 -10.14 -7.56 34.46
N ILE A 650 -10.92 -6.48 34.45
CA ILE A 650 -12.38 -6.56 34.29
C ILE A 650 -12.69 -6.72 32.80
N ASN A 651 -13.25 -7.87 32.41
CA ASN A 651 -13.50 -8.23 31.01
C ASN A 651 -14.41 -7.26 30.22
N THR A 652 -15.17 -6.38 30.89
CA THR A 652 -16.01 -5.36 30.25
C THR A 652 -15.36 -3.99 30.17
N LYS A 653 -14.21 -3.80 30.82
CA LYS A 653 -13.48 -2.53 30.83
C LYS A 653 -12.36 -2.56 29.80
N TYR A 654 -12.10 -1.41 29.20
CA TYR A 654 -10.99 -1.18 28.28
C TYR A 654 -9.95 -0.31 28.98
N TYR A 655 -8.68 -0.68 28.85
CA TYR A 655 -7.56 -0.01 29.51
C TYR A 655 -6.59 0.60 28.50
N ILE A 656 -5.87 1.64 28.91
CA ILE A 656 -4.69 2.13 28.21
C ILE A 656 -3.49 1.79 29.10
N ILE A 657 -2.56 0.98 28.61
CA ILE A 657 -1.35 0.60 29.36
C ILE A 657 -0.17 1.28 28.70
N VAL A 658 0.55 2.11 29.45
CA VAL A 658 1.69 2.89 28.96
C VAL A 658 2.94 2.53 29.75
N VAL A 659 3.94 2.00 29.05
CA VAL A 659 5.25 1.63 29.62
C VAL A 659 6.35 2.41 28.92
N ASN A 660 6.78 3.52 29.53
CA ASN A 660 7.76 4.44 28.98
C ASN A 660 9.20 4.06 29.32
N ASP A 661 9.43 3.22 30.33
CA ASP A 661 10.76 2.69 30.64
C ASP A 661 11.18 1.60 29.61
N PRO A 662 12.17 1.86 28.74
CA PRO A 662 12.58 0.91 27.70
C PRO A 662 13.31 -0.32 28.26
N GLY A 663 13.80 -0.25 29.50
CA GLY A 663 14.42 -1.38 30.20
C GLY A 663 13.40 -2.37 30.76
N LYS A 664 12.09 -2.06 30.67
CA LYS A 664 11.01 -2.87 31.23
C LYS A 664 10.27 -3.63 30.15
N THR A 665 9.97 -4.88 30.45
CA THR A 665 9.17 -5.76 29.62
C THR A 665 7.79 -5.96 30.24
N LEU A 666 6.73 -5.62 29.52
CA LEU A 666 5.36 -5.87 29.95
C LEU A 666 4.98 -7.32 29.67
N VAL A 667 4.50 -8.03 30.69
CA VAL A 667 4.03 -9.41 30.58
C VAL A 667 2.51 -9.45 30.73
N ILE A 668 1.83 -9.93 29.69
CA ILE A 668 0.36 -10.11 29.68
C ILE A 668 0.06 -11.58 29.95
N LYS A 669 -0.67 -11.87 31.02
CA LYS A 669 -0.95 -13.25 31.50
C LYS A 669 -2.38 -13.71 31.26
N ASP A 670 -3.33 -12.79 31.44
CA ASP A 670 -4.75 -13.08 31.38
C ASP A 670 -5.40 -12.45 30.14
N THR A 671 -6.71 -12.66 30.02
CA THR A 671 -7.53 -11.92 29.05
C THR A 671 -7.65 -10.46 29.47
N ILE A 672 -7.35 -9.53 28.57
CA ILE A 672 -7.51 -8.09 28.81
C ILE A 672 -7.98 -7.39 27.53
N ASN A 673 -8.77 -6.32 27.68
CA ASN A 673 -9.05 -5.40 26.58
C ASN A 673 -8.24 -4.12 26.78
N ALA A 674 -7.26 -3.85 25.93
CA ALA A 674 -6.40 -2.70 26.13
C ALA A 674 -5.75 -2.16 24.84
N ILE A 675 -5.46 -0.86 24.86
CA ILE A 675 -4.40 -0.27 24.04
C ILE A 675 -3.11 -0.40 24.85
N VAL A 676 -2.11 -1.08 24.31
CA VAL A 676 -0.81 -1.27 24.95
C VAL A 676 0.22 -0.46 24.20
N TYR A 677 0.88 0.46 24.89
CA TYR A 677 2.03 1.20 24.40
C TYR A 677 3.26 0.85 25.24
N THR A 678 4.38 0.56 24.59
CA THR A 678 5.66 0.40 25.29
C THR A 678 6.87 0.84 24.48
N ARG A 679 7.81 1.54 25.13
CA ARG A 679 9.17 1.78 24.61
C ARG A 679 10.09 0.56 24.76
N GLY A 680 9.67 -0.44 25.52
CA GLY A 680 10.34 -1.73 25.70
C GLY A 680 9.61 -2.84 24.94
N LYS A 681 9.51 -4.01 25.57
CA LYS A 681 9.01 -5.26 24.96
C LYS A 681 7.69 -5.71 25.60
N VAL A 682 6.83 -6.36 24.82
CA VAL A 682 5.66 -7.08 25.31
C VAL A 682 5.88 -8.59 25.20
N ILE A 683 5.63 -9.33 26.27
CA ILE A 683 5.55 -10.80 26.26
C ILE A 683 4.10 -11.20 26.52
N MET A 684 3.52 -11.91 25.57
CA MET A 684 2.27 -12.63 25.77
C MET A 684 2.59 -13.96 26.46
N SER A 685 1.94 -14.25 27.59
CA SER A 685 2.13 -15.52 28.32
C SER A 685 1.17 -16.60 27.82
N PRO A 686 1.50 -17.89 27.95
CA PRO A 686 0.68 -18.98 27.45
C PRO A 686 -0.81 -18.88 27.85
N GLY A 687 -1.71 -18.89 26.87
CA GLY A 687 -3.16 -18.81 27.08
C GLY A 687 -3.71 -17.39 27.29
N SER A 688 -2.85 -16.36 27.25
CA SER A 688 -3.29 -14.96 27.32
C SER A 688 -4.06 -14.53 26.07
N LYS A 689 -4.96 -13.57 26.26
CA LYS A 689 -5.75 -12.95 25.18
C LYS A 689 -5.75 -11.44 25.34
N LEU A 690 -5.43 -10.70 24.27
CA LEU A 690 -5.51 -9.24 24.30
C LEU A 690 -6.45 -8.75 23.19
N ASN A 691 -7.60 -8.22 23.60
CA ASN A 691 -8.58 -7.61 22.70
C ASN A 691 -8.26 -6.11 22.56
N GLY A 692 -7.41 -5.76 21.60
CA GLY A 692 -7.02 -4.37 21.37
C GLY A 692 -5.81 -4.24 20.47
N PHE A 693 -4.96 -3.24 20.74
CA PHE A 693 -3.80 -2.88 19.92
C PHE A 693 -2.51 -2.92 20.74
N ILE A 694 -1.41 -3.29 20.10
CA ILE A 694 -0.05 -3.13 20.64
C ILE A 694 0.71 -2.12 19.77
N ILE A 695 1.35 -1.15 20.42
CA ILE A 695 2.32 -0.22 19.86
C ILE A 695 3.60 -0.40 20.68
N ALA A 696 4.55 -1.17 20.16
CA ALA A 696 5.73 -1.59 20.92
C ALA A 696 7.01 -1.31 20.14
N ALA A 697 8.02 -0.79 20.84
CA ALA A 697 9.30 -0.53 20.22
C ALA A 697 10.20 -1.76 20.20
N GLY A 698 10.24 -2.57 21.26
CA GLY A 698 11.30 -3.56 21.46
C GLY A 698 12.62 -2.92 21.87
N LYS A 699 13.64 -3.75 22.01
CA LYS A 699 14.97 -3.29 22.42
C LYS A 699 15.78 -2.81 21.21
N GLY A 700 16.50 -1.71 21.41
CA GLY A 700 17.53 -1.28 20.47
C GLY A 700 18.80 -2.12 20.61
N TYR A 701 19.86 -1.68 19.96
CA TYR A 701 21.18 -2.28 20.11
C TYR A 701 22.17 -1.27 20.66
N ASP A 702 22.79 -1.64 21.78
CA ASP A 702 23.86 -0.87 22.39
C ASP A 702 25.20 -1.31 21.82
N ALA A 703 25.75 -0.48 20.93
CA ALA A 703 27.05 -0.73 20.30
C ALA A 703 28.23 -0.71 21.29
N ILE A 704 28.11 0.00 22.42
CA ILE A 704 29.16 0.10 23.43
C ILE A 704 29.21 -1.19 24.25
N ASN A 705 28.06 -1.63 24.76
CA ASN A 705 27.96 -2.82 25.61
C ASN A 705 27.70 -4.12 24.85
N LYS A 706 27.52 -4.05 23.53
CA LYS A 706 27.33 -5.20 22.61
C LYS A 706 26.15 -6.10 22.99
N LYS A 707 25.01 -5.49 23.36
CA LYS A 707 23.79 -6.19 23.80
C LYS A 707 22.54 -5.46 23.30
N ALA A 708 21.41 -6.17 23.30
CA ALA A 708 20.11 -5.53 23.13
C ALA A 708 19.76 -4.70 24.39
N ASP A 709 19.62 -3.39 24.23
CA ASP A 709 19.35 -2.46 25.33
C ASP A 709 18.70 -1.17 24.79
N GLY A 710 18.08 -0.39 25.67
CA GLY A 710 17.34 0.81 25.30
C GLY A 710 16.13 0.53 24.40
N SER A 711 15.56 1.58 23.82
CA SER A 711 14.40 1.45 22.92
C SER A 711 14.84 1.37 21.46
N ALA A 712 14.23 0.48 20.67
CA ALA A 712 14.43 0.49 19.23
C ALA A 712 13.91 1.79 18.57
N ALA A 713 12.95 2.48 19.22
CA ALA A 713 12.46 3.79 18.80
C ALA A 713 13.55 4.87 18.79
N ASP A 714 14.58 4.73 19.63
CA ASP A 714 15.68 5.68 19.73
C ASP A 714 16.72 5.48 18.62
N SER A 715 16.72 4.30 17.98
CA SER A 715 17.64 3.94 16.89
C SER A 715 17.00 4.05 15.51
N MET A 716 15.72 4.42 15.41
CA MET A 716 15.02 4.52 14.14
C MET A 716 15.73 5.43 13.12
N PRO A 717 15.68 5.09 11.81
CA PRO A 717 14.87 4.02 11.20
C PRO A 717 15.60 2.65 11.14
N TYR A 718 16.70 2.45 11.88
CA TYR A 718 17.51 1.22 11.80
C TYR A 718 17.73 0.61 13.18
N ILE A 719 17.40 -0.66 13.36
CA ILE A 719 17.84 -1.39 14.55
C ILE A 719 19.27 -1.85 14.27
N TYR A 720 20.23 -1.16 14.89
CA TYR A 720 21.64 -1.45 14.65
C TYR A 720 21.94 -2.90 14.97
N MET A 721 22.55 -3.63 14.04
CA MET A 721 23.12 -4.94 14.35
C MET A 721 24.58 -4.77 14.72
N LYS A 722 25.11 -5.71 15.52
CA LYS A 722 26.54 -5.71 15.84
C LYS A 722 27.35 -5.88 14.57
N LYS A 723 28.26 -4.94 14.35
CA LYS A 723 29.27 -5.00 13.30
C LYS A 723 30.66 -5.28 13.89
N ASP A 724 31.51 -5.98 13.13
CA ASP A 724 32.93 -6.09 13.44
C ASP A 724 33.67 -4.77 13.16
N SER A 725 34.99 -4.75 13.36
CA SER A 725 35.83 -3.58 13.08
C SER A 725 35.84 -3.18 11.60
N ASP A 726 35.44 -4.08 10.71
CA ASP A 726 35.42 -3.90 9.26
C ASP A 726 34.02 -3.49 8.75
N GLY A 727 33.03 -3.43 9.64
CA GLY A 727 31.67 -3.00 9.36
C GLY A 727 30.70 -4.11 8.96
N ASN A 728 31.11 -5.38 9.05
CA ASN A 728 30.29 -6.55 8.69
C ASN A 728 29.44 -7.00 9.87
N VAL A 729 28.22 -7.47 9.61
CA VAL A 729 27.34 -8.01 10.64
C VAL A 729 27.96 -9.29 11.20
N ILE A 730 27.99 -9.44 12.52
CA ILE A 730 28.62 -10.62 13.12
C ILE A 730 27.61 -11.66 13.61
N GLU A 731 28.04 -12.92 13.56
CA GLU A 731 27.25 -14.12 13.88
C GLU A 731 26.61 -14.11 15.28
N SER A 732 27.20 -13.41 16.26
CA SER A 732 26.60 -13.30 17.60
C SER A 732 25.22 -12.61 17.62
N ASN A 733 24.84 -11.93 16.54
CA ASN A 733 23.48 -11.37 16.38
C ASN A 733 22.41 -12.46 16.27
N ILE A 734 22.74 -13.65 15.73
CA ILE A 734 21.80 -14.78 15.66
C ILE A 734 21.30 -15.13 17.05
N ASN A 735 22.19 -15.25 18.03
CA ASN A 735 21.80 -15.60 19.40
C ASN A 735 20.83 -14.58 20.03
N LEU A 736 21.00 -13.28 19.71
CA LEU A 736 20.09 -12.23 20.17
C LEU A 736 18.75 -12.28 19.44
N LEU A 737 18.76 -12.60 18.15
CA LEU A 737 17.55 -12.78 17.36
C LEU A 737 16.76 -14.03 17.81
N ASP A 738 17.42 -15.17 17.98
CA ASP A 738 16.85 -16.48 18.36
C ASP A 738 16.41 -16.57 19.83
N SER A 739 16.79 -15.56 20.63
CA SER A 739 16.26 -15.33 21.97
C SER A 739 15.16 -14.27 22.00
N GLY A 740 14.82 -13.67 20.84
CA GLY A 740 13.82 -12.62 20.72
C GLY A 740 14.24 -11.33 21.42
N GLU A 741 15.54 -11.07 21.60
CA GLU A 741 16.01 -9.90 22.37
C GLU A 741 15.60 -8.58 21.72
N PHE A 742 15.66 -8.49 20.39
CA PHE A 742 15.20 -7.32 19.61
C PHE A 742 13.68 -7.26 19.39
N ALA A 743 12.93 -8.27 19.81
CA ALA A 743 11.49 -8.32 19.58
C ALA A 743 10.77 -7.21 20.33
N ALA A 744 9.81 -6.58 19.66
CA ALA A 744 8.82 -5.71 20.27
C ALA A 744 7.70 -6.54 20.92
N VAL A 745 7.31 -7.65 20.28
CA VAL A 745 6.30 -8.57 20.78
C VAL A 745 6.81 -10.01 20.72
N VAL A 746 6.69 -10.72 21.84
CA VAL A 746 7.10 -12.13 21.96
C VAL A 746 5.90 -12.99 22.36
N PHE A 747 5.72 -14.09 21.64
CA PHE A 747 4.86 -15.20 22.01
C PHE A 747 5.78 -16.40 22.32
N GLU A 748 5.86 -16.81 23.59
CA GLU A 748 6.80 -17.86 24.01
C GLU A 748 6.13 -18.89 24.93
N GLY A 749 6.22 -20.17 24.57
CA GLY A 749 5.67 -21.29 25.35
C GLY A 749 6.69 -22.37 25.71
N THR A 750 6.40 -23.16 26.75
CA THR A 750 7.15 -24.40 27.07
C THR A 750 6.60 -25.63 26.34
N ALA A 751 5.44 -25.49 25.69
CA ALA A 751 4.79 -26.42 24.78
C ALA A 751 3.94 -25.58 23.80
N THR A 752 3.43 -26.19 22.73
CA THR A 752 2.50 -25.53 21.80
C THR A 752 1.23 -25.04 22.55
N VAL A 753 1.22 -23.77 22.95
CA VAL A 753 0.08 -23.11 23.60
C VAL A 753 -0.51 -22.05 22.66
N ASN A 754 -1.82 -21.90 22.67
CA ASN A 754 -2.55 -20.95 21.84
C ASN A 754 -2.60 -19.56 22.48
N TYR A 755 -2.49 -18.54 21.64
CA TYR A 755 -2.65 -17.12 21.95
C TYR A 755 -3.63 -16.51 20.97
N GLU A 756 -4.43 -15.55 21.44
CA GLU A 756 -5.35 -14.81 20.58
C GLU A 756 -5.20 -13.30 20.83
N PHE A 757 -5.10 -12.53 19.77
CA PHE A 757 -4.88 -11.10 19.84
C PHE A 757 -5.77 -10.37 18.81
N GLY A 758 -6.24 -9.17 19.14
CA GLY A 758 -7.01 -8.31 18.26
C GLY A 758 -8.52 -8.35 18.50
N ILE A 759 -9.23 -7.41 17.87
CA ILE A 759 -10.69 -7.22 18.02
C ILE A 759 -11.40 -7.87 16.84
N ASP A 760 -12.22 -8.88 17.08
CA ASP A 760 -13.17 -9.40 16.08
C ASP A 760 -14.60 -8.91 16.42
N LYS A 761 -14.90 -7.66 16.03
CA LYS A 761 -16.18 -7.01 16.31
C LYS A 761 -17.38 -7.79 15.74
N ASN A 762 -17.18 -8.59 14.70
CA ASN A 762 -18.25 -9.20 13.91
C ASN A 762 -18.21 -10.74 13.85
N ASN A 763 -17.20 -11.42 14.43
CA ASN A 763 -16.97 -12.87 14.31
C ASN A 763 -16.92 -13.39 12.86
N ASN A 764 -16.59 -12.52 11.91
CA ASN A 764 -16.76 -12.80 10.48
C ASN A 764 -15.44 -12.67 9.68
N GLY A 765 -14.30 -12.47 10.36
CA GLY A 765 -12.97 -12.46 9.73
C GLY A 765 -12.69 -11.33 8.73
N LYS A 766 -13.63 -10.38 8.55
CA LYS A 766 -13.41 -9.14 7.80
C LYS A 766 -13.13 -8.01 8.77
N LEU A 767 -11.85 -7.76 8.98
CA LEU A 767 -11.33 -6.77 9.92
C LEU A 767 -10.88 -5.56 9.12
N ASP A 768 -11.63 -4.46 9.20
CA ASP A 768 -11.11 -3.16 8.78
C ASP A 768 -10.41 -2.54 10.01
N PRO A 769 -9.09 -2.26 9.95
CA PRO A 769 -8.36 -1.64 11.05
C PRO A 769 -9.00 -0.34 11.57
N GLU A 770 -9.63 0.44 10.67
CA GLU A 770 -10.28 1.70 11.04
C GLU A 770 -11.60 1.46 11.79
N ASP A 771 -12.41 0.50 11.36
CA ASP A 771 -13.64 0.13 12.07
C ASP A 771 -13.35 -0.47 13.45
N ASN A 772 -12.27 -1.24 13.56
CA ASN A 772 -11.81 -1.82 14.81
C ASN A 772 -11.26 -0.75 15.77
N LEU A 773 -10.51 0.22 15.24
CA LEU A 773 -10.04 1.36 16.00
C LEU A 773 -11.21 2.21 16.51
N LEU A 774 -12.13 2.61 15.63
CA LEU A 774 -13.30 3.40 15.99
C LEU A 774 -14.15 2.67 17.03
N TYR A 775 -14.35 1.36 16.83
CA TYR A 775 -15.03 0.53 17.82
C TYR A 775 -14.35 0.57 19.18
N LEU A 776 -13.03 0.43 19.22
CA LEU A 776 -12.26 0.46 20.46
C LEU A 776 -12.34 1.82 21.15
N ILE A 777 -12.19 2.90 20.40
CA ILE A 777 -12.34 4.28 20.91
C ILE A 777 -13.73 4.46 21.52
N ASP A 778 -14.77 3.93 20.86
CA ASP A 778 -16.15 4.01 21.35
C ASP A 778 -16.38 3.30 22.68
N GLN A 779 -15.54 2.32 23.05
CA GLN A 779 -15.65 1.59 24.32
C GLN A 779 -15.24 2.41 25.55
N TYR A 780 -14.48 3.50 25.36
CA TYR A 780 -14.08 4.37 26.47
C TYR A 780 -15.24 5.28 26.87
N THR A 781 -15.60 5.31 28.15
CA THR A 781 -16.75 6.12 28.62
C THR A 781 -16.40 7.59 28.84
N ASN A 782 -15.11 7.92 28.97
CA ASN A 782 -14.64 9.28 29.18
C ASN A 782 -14.47 10.00 27.82
N ASP A 783 -15.22 11.08 27.61
CA ASP A 783 -15.20 11.86 26.36
C ASP A 783 -13.85 12.54 26.09
N ASP A 784 -13.10 12.92 27.13
CA ASP A 784 -11.78 13.53 26.97
C ASP A 784 -10.76 12.50 26.46
N ILE A 785 -10.79 11.27 27.00
CA ILE A 785 -9.99 10.15 26.48
C ILE A 785 -10.36 9.84 25.03
N LYS A 786 -11.66 9.78 24.71
CA LYS A 786 -12.13 9.60 23.33
C LYS A 786 -11.60 10.68 22.40
N ASN A 787 -11.65 11.94 22.83
CA ASN A 787 -11.15 13.06 22.04
C ASN A 787 -9.62 12.97 21.84
N ALA A 788 -8.87 12.58 22.87
CA ALA A 788 -7.42 12.37 22.79
C ALA A 788 -7.08 11.24 21.82
N LEU A 789 -7.73 10.07 21.93
CA LEU A 789 -7.52 8.94 21.02
C LEU A 789 -7.93 9.27 19.58
N ASN A 790 -9.03 10.00 19.38
CA ASN A 790 -9.43 10.48 18.05
C ASN A 790 -8.41 11.47 17.48
N LYS A 791 -7.85 12.38 18.29
CA LYS A 791 -6.77 13.28 17.87
C LYS A 791 -5.51 12.50 17.51
N LEU A 792 -5.22 11.40 18.22
CA LEU A 792 -4.01 10.62 17.98
C LEU A 792 -4.11 9.76 16.72
N PHE A 793 -5.26 9.12 16.50
CA PHE A 793 -5.40 8.07 15.49
C PHE A 793 -6.32 8.41 14.30
N ASN A 794 -7.09 9.51 14.36
CA ASN A 794 -8.05 9.89 13.31
C ASN A 794 -7.79 11.27 12.68
N SER A 795 -6.65 11.92 12.95
CA SER A 795 -6.38 13.32 12.54
C SER A 795 -5.43 13.47 11.37
#